data_AF-A0A2S8VSZ3-F1
#
_entry.id   AF-A0A2S8VSZ3-F1
#
_cell.length_a   1.000
_cell.length_b   1.000
_cell.length_c   1.000
_cell.angle_alpha   90.00
_cell.angle_beta   90.00
_cell.angle_gamma   90.00
#
_symmetry.space_group_name_H-M   'P 1'
#
loop_
_entity.id
_entity.type
_entity.pdbx_description
1 polymer ?
#
loop_
_entity_poly.entity_id
_entity_poly.type
_entity_poly.pdbx_seq_one_letter_code
_entity_poly.pdbx_strand_id
1 'polypeptide(L)'
;MKGYSKKMLVGVSFASLMLGSFQGGSLAEDTKGEQVSYRNVLKMEPVGVQLPVQELAHSSKVLESKSFEKRLQFADLSQRPPEVKKENKQLAVAKTYTIAELNQLSNQQLVDLLVTIDWEQITGLFQFNTDSLAFYQNDSRMQAIIDKLKQQGQAYTKDDSKGIETLVEVLRSGFYLGFYNSELSKLNERSYHDKCLPALKTIANNSNFKLGTLEQNRVVSSYGKLIGNASSDVETITSAAKIFKQYNDNFSTLVDNLSAGNAIYDIMQGVDYDIQSYLYDTRKAPKDTVWYQKIDSYINELSRFALMGTITAKNGWLINNGIYYTGRLGTFHSTGTKGLQVVTDAMKIYPYLGEQYFVAAEQIATNYGGKDANGKVVNLDQIREDGKKKYLPKTYTFDDGAIVLKAGDKVTEEKVKRLYWAAKEVKAQFHRTVESDQPLEKGNPDDVLTMVIYNSPAEYQFNRQLYGYETNNGGLYIEGTGTFFTYERTPEESIYSLEELFRHEFTHYLQGRYEVPGLWGQGKIYENERLSWFEEGNAEFFAGATRTDNVVPRKSIIGGLSSNPAERYTAERTLNAKYGTWDFYNYSFALQSYMYNKRYDMFDKIHDLIRKNDVTAYDAYRSTLSKDANLNKEYQDYMQMLVDNCEKYNVPLVSDDYLANHAPKPVSDIAAEITAEAKLKNVSVKKNKSQFFNTFTLQGTYTGTAAKGEYEDWKTITQNVNDTLKRLSAKEWTGYKTVTAYFVNYRVNASGQFEYDVVFHGINTEEGAENKAPVAVINGPYSGNVNEAISFKSDGSKDEDGKIISYKWEFGDGTVSNEQNPTHVYIKEGTYTAKLTVTDDKGATNTATATVTVQKKEDNSVEKEPNNSFQTANKLQLNQVLRASLGNGDTSDFFEINVETAKNLQINVTNENNIGMNWVLYSEADLNNYVTYAQQQGNKLVGSYYTYPGKYYLHVYQYSGGTGNYTVEVK
;
A
#
# COMPACT_ATOMS: atom_id res chain seq x y z
N MET A 1 17.16 54.41 43.61
CA MET A 1 17.82 54.23 44.93
C MET A 1 17.01 53.24 45.74
N LYS A 2 17.71 52.35 46.48
CA LYS A 2 17.24 51.17 47.24
C LYS A 2 16.91 49.94 46.37
N GLY A 3 17.68 48.88 46.60
CA GLY A 3 17.63 47.62 45.87
C GLY A 3 16.90 46.50 46.62
N TYR A 4 16.91 45.32 46.01
CA TYR A 4 16.79 44.01 46.67
C TYR A 4 17.43 42.93 45.77
N SER A 5 18.05 41.95 46.44
CA SER A 5 18.70 40.76 45.92
C SER A 5 17.79 39.86 45.08
N LYS A 6 18.32 39.28 43.99
CA LYS A 6 17.88 37.98 43.43
C LYS A 6 19.08 37.23 42.83
N LYS A 7 19.44 36.11 43.47
CA LYS A 7 20.09 34.97 42.81
C LYS A 7 19.05 34.32 41.88
N MET A 8 19.43 34.05 40.63
CA MET A 8 18.65 33.23 39.71
C MET A 8 19.57 32.15 39.14
N LEU A 9 19.31 30.91 39.53
CA LEU A 9 19.79 29.69 38.86
C LEU A 9 19.08 29.63 37.50
N VAL A 10 19.85 29.61 36.42
CA VAL A 10 19.36 29.36 35.06
C VAL A 10 19.58 27.87 34.78
N GLY A 11 18.49 27.11 34.74
CA GLY A 11 18.46 25.76 34.19
C GLY A 11 18.41 25.85 32.67
N VAL A 12 19.38 25.21 32.01
CA VAL A 12 19.58 25.25 30.56
C VAL A 12 18.56 24.32 29.89
N SER A 13 17.72 24.91 29.03
CA SER A 13 16.87 24.23 28.07
C SER A 13 17.64 24.12 26.76
N PHE A 14 17.89 22.89 26.25
CA PHE A 14 18.42 22.70 24.91
C PHE A 14 17.28 22.49 23.92
N ALA A 15 16.83 23.59 23.34
CA ALA A 15 16.17 23.64 22.06
C ALA A 15 16.98 24.60 21.18
N SER A 16 17.65 24.09 20.14
CA SER A 16 18.13 24.91 19.03
C SER A 16 17.57 24.35 17.73
N LEU A 17 16.40 24.87 17.36
CA LEU A 17 15.86 24.85 16.01
C LEU A 17 16.73 25.76 15.14
N MET A 18 17.42 25.20 14.14
CA MET A 18 17.88 25.97 12.98
C MET A 18 16.70 26.11 12.01
N LEU A 19 15.84 27.10 12.26
CA LEU A 19 14.91 27.65 11.28
C LEU A 19 15.68 28.58 10.35
N GLY A 20 16.09 28.05 9.19
CA GLY A 20 16.52 28.86 8.05
C GLY A 20 15.30 29.41 7.32
N SER A 21 15.18 30.73 7.29
CA SER A 21 14.18 31.54 6.59
C SER A 21 13.90 31.09 5.15
N PHE A 22 12.68 30.62 4.88
CA PHE A 22 12.11 30.63 3.54
C PHE A 22 11.61 32.06 3.24
N GLN A 23 12.42 32.85 2.54
CA GLN A 23 11.91 33.98 1.77
C GLN A 23 11.64 33.50 0.34
N GLY A 24 10.44 33.78 -0.15
CA GLY A 24 9.99 33.43 -1.49
C GLY A 24 10.91 33.97 -2.58
N GLY A 25 11.23 33.12 -3.53
CA GLY A 25 11.89 33.45 -4.79
C GLY A 25 11.21 32.68 -5.91
N SER A 26 10.67 33.43 -6.86
CA SER A 26 9.88 33.00 -8.01
C SER A 26 10.50 31.89 -8.86
N LEU A 27 9.61 31.08 -9.42
CA LEU A 27 9.80 30.24 -10.60
C LEU A 27 10.54 31.02 -11.72
N ALA A 28 11.71 30.54 -12.10
CA ALA A 28 12.31 30.82 -13.39
C ALA A 28 12.87 29.50 -13.94
N GLU A 29 12.31 29.08 -15.08
CA GLU A 29 12.87 28.03 -15.92
C GLU A 29 14.28 28.41 -16.33
N ASP A 30 15.24 27.52 -16.11
CA ASP A 30 16.55 27.60 -16.75
C ASP A 30 16.86 26.28 -17.44
N THR A 31 16.64 26.29 -18.75
CA THR A 31 17.03 25.24 -19.69
C THR A 31 18.53 25.32 -19.93
N LYS A 32 19.32 24.42 -19.33
CA LYS A 32 20.69 24.06 -19.75
C LYS A 32 21.12 22.73 -19.12
N GLY A 33 21.87 21.94 -19.89
CA GLY A 33 21.99 20.49 -19.77
C GLY A 33 22.65 19.92 -18.51
N GLU A 34 22.23 18.69 -18.20
CA GLU A 34 22.90 17.62 -17.44
C GLU A 34 23.94 18.04 -16.38
N GLN A 35 23.46 18.32 -15.17
CA GLN A 35 24.18 17.97 -13.94
C GLN A 35 23.18 17.37 -12.94
N VAL A 36 23.40 16.11 -12.57
CA VAL A 36 22.75 15.47 -11.43
C VAL A 36 23.05 16.34 -10.19
N SER A 37 22.02 16.89 -9.57
CA SER A 37 22.17 17.78 -8.41
C SER A 37 22.71 17.00 -7.21
N TYR A 38 24.01 17.10 -6.95
CA TYR A 38 24.69 16.56 -5.77
C TYR A 38 24.29 17.26 -4.44
N ARG A 39 23.18 18.02 -4.42
CA ARG A 39 22.70 18.81 -3.25
C ARG A 39 21.83 18.00 -2.27
N ASN A 40 21.60 16.71 -2.50
CA ASN A 40 20.67 15.89 -1.71
C ASN A 40 21.35 14.91 -0.73
N VAL A 41 22.65 15.04 -0.45
CA VAL A 41 23.26 14.27 0.65
C VAL A 41 22.77 14.90 1.97
N LEU A 42 22.21 14.11 2.88
CA LEU A 42 21.70 14.53 4.18
C LEU A 42 22.57 13.93 5.30
N LYS A 43 22.64 14.60 6.46
CA LYS A 43 23.51 14.17 7.58
C LYS A 43 23.00 12.81 8.05
N MET A 44 23.79 11.76 7.88
CA MET A 44 23.44 10.44 8.41
C MET A 44 23.70 10.44 9.93
N GLU A 45 22.92 9.66 10.69
CA GLU A 45 23.16 9.46 12.13
C GLU A 45 24.25 8.41 12.35
N PRO A 46 25.16 8.59 13.32
CA PRO A 46 26.27 7.67 13.56
C PRO A 46 25.79 6.23 13.61
N VAL A 47 26.52 5.31 12.96
CA VAL A 47 26.24 3.87 13.06
C VAL A 47 26.22 3.50 14.55
N GLY A 48 25.03 3.25 15.09
CA GLY A 48 24.83 3.04 16.52
C GLY A 48 25.26 1.65 17.01
N VAL A 49 25.19 1.44 18.32
CA VAL A 49 24.88 0.09 18.85
C VAL A 49 23.49 -0.27 18.33
N GLN A 50 23.18 -1.57 18.22
CA GLN A 50 21.79 -1.99 18.06
C GLN A 50 20.91 -1.22 19.04
N LEU A 51 20.21 -0.19 18.52
CA LEU A 51 18.91 0.14 19.07
C LEU A 51 18.14 -1.17 18.95
N PRO A 52 17.55 -1.68 20.04
CA PRO A 52 16.70 -2.86 19.95
C PRO A 52 15.78 -2.70 18.75
N VAL A 53 15.45 -3.79 18.05
CA VAL A 53 14.45 -3.79 16.95
C VAL A 53 13.16 -3.04 17.35
N GLN A 54 12.91 -2.95 18.66
CA GLN A 54 11.83 -2.27 19.37
C GLN A 54 11.91 -0.72 19.35
N GLU A 55 13.11 -0.11 19.28
CA GLU A 55 13.26 1.33 19.07
C GLU A 55 13.12 1.72 17.59
N LEU A 56 13.52 0.83 16.66
CA LEU A 56 13.36 1.04 15.22
C LEU A 56 11.89 0.98 14.76
N ALA A 57 11.05 0.23 15.48
CA ALA A 57 9.61 0.19 15.23
C ALA A 57 8.89 1.51 15.56
N HIS A 58 9.52 2.40 16.36
CA HIS A 58 8.86 3.60 16.91
C HIS A 58 9.67 4.91 16.75
N SER A 59 10.93 4.82 16.29
CA SER A 59 11.81 5.94 15.91
C SER A 59 11.31 6.71 14.67
N SER A 60 10.30 6.20 13.98
CA SER A 60 9.78 6.72 12.72
C SER A 60 8.98 8.03 12.84
N LYS A 61 8.73 8.56 14.05
CA LYS A 61 7.92 9.77 14.29
C LYS A 61 8.29 10.98 13.41
N VAL A 62 9.57 11.14 13.03
CA VAL A 62 10.03 12.26 12.19
C VAL A 62 9.98 11.94 10.68
N LEU A 63 9.98 10.67 10.28
CA LEU A 63 10.00 10.25 8.89
C LEU A 63 8.60 9.99 8.33
N GLU A 64 7.68 9.42 9.12
CA GLU A 64 6.32 9.09 8.68
C GLU A 64 5.47 10.30 8.29
N SER A 65 5.76 11.47 8.87
CA SER A 65 5.16 12.75 8.51
C SER A 65 5.73 13.37 7.22
N LYS A 66 6.81 12.82 6.64
CA LYS A 66 7.41 13.30 5.39
C LYS A 66 6.82 12.59 4.18
N SER A 67 6.86 13.23 3.01
CA SER A 67 6.48 12.58 1.75
C SER A 67 7.29 11.31 1.50
N PHE A 68 6.75 10.40 0.72
CA PHE A 68 7.40 9.13 0.39
C PHE A 68 8.81 9.36 -0.20
N GLU A 69 8.97 10.31 -1.14
CA GLU A 69 10.24 10.59 -1.81
C GLU A 69 11.28 11.08 -0.81
N LYS A 70 10.82 11.88 0.16
CA LYS A 70 11.63 12.28 1.30
C LYS A 70 12.03 11.05 2.10
N ARG A 71 11.11 10.19 2.53
CA ARG A 71 11.43 8.97 3.29
C ARG A 71 12.46 8.08 2.58
N LEU A 72 12.32 7.87 1.27
CA LEU A 72 13.26 7.08 0.47
C LEU A 72 14.67 7.70 0.44
N GLN A 73 14.78 9.04 0.43
CA GLN A 73 16.08 9.73 0.51
C GLN A 73 16.74 9.59 1.89
N PHE A 74 15.95 9.38 2.95
CA PHE A 74 16.42 9.33 4.33
C PHE A 74 16.63 7.91 4.88
N ALA A 75 16.03 6.89 4.27
CA ALA A 75 16.00 5.53 4.82
C ALA A 75 17.29 4.75 4.53
N ASP A 76 17.86 4.11 5.55
CA ASP A 76 18.81 3.03 5.34
C ASP A 76 18.04 1.79 4.82
N LEU A 77 18.21 1.50 3.53
CA LEU A 77 17.58 0.36 2.86
C LEU A 77 18.46 -0.90 2.89
N SER A 78 19.59 -0.86 3.60
CA SER A 78 20.44 -2.02 3.82
C SER A 78 19.70 -3.09 4.63
N GLN A 79 20.11 -4.35 4.43
CA GLN A 79 19.49 -5.49 5.10
C GLN A 79 20.51 -6.23 5.96
N ARG A 80 20.20 -6.45 7.23
CA ARG A 80 21.08 -7.26 8.06
C ARG A 80 20.98 -8.74 7.68
N PRO A 81 22.06 -9.51 7.84
CA PRO A 81 21.98 -10.97 7.77
C PRO A 81 21.01 -11.52 8.82
N PRO A 82 20.41 -12.70 8.59
CA PRO A 82 19.52 -13.34 9.56
C PRO A 82 20.19 -13.58 10.92
N GLU A 83 19.52 -13.23 12.03
CA GLU A 83 19.97 -13.53 13.39
C GLU A 83 19.42 -14.88 13.89
N VAL A 84 20.19 -15.60 14.71
CA VAL A 84 19.68 -16.74 15.50
C VAL A 84 19.05 -16.19 16.77
N LYS A 85 17.83 -16.64 17.10
CA LYS A 85 17.18 -16.36 18.41
C LYS A 85 18.22 -16.62 19.51
N LYS A 86 18.64 -15.55 20.21
CA LYS A 86 19.48 -15.71 21.41
C LYS A 86 18.69 -16.58 22.38
N GLU A 87 19.19 -17.78 22.69
CA GLU A 87 18.78 -18.46 23.91
C GLU A 87 19.13 -17.53 25.06
N ASN A 88 18.13 -17.18 25.87
CA ASN A 88 18.31 -16.46 27.12
C ASN A 88 19.14 -17.34 28.08
N LYS A 89 20.45 -17.40 27.85
CA LYS A 89 21.38 -17.85 28.88
C LYS A 89 21.33 -16.79 29.97
N GLN A 90 20.75 -17.14 31.11
CA GLN A 90 21.05 -16.48 32.38
C GLN A 90 22.57 -16.52 32.54
N LEU A 91 23.25 -15.45 32.14
CA LEU A 91 24.65 -15.25 32.44
C LEU A 91 24.73 -14.96 33.94
N ALA A 92 25.47 -15.81 34.66
CA ALA A 92 25.88 -15.52 36.02
C ALA A 92 26.50 -14.12 36.04
N VAL A 93 26.19 -13.33 37.08
CA VAL A 93 26.56 -11.91 37.21
C VAL A 93 28.07 -11.76 37.06
N ALA A 94 28.53 -11.46 35.84
CA ALA A 94 29.89 -11.04 35.60
C ALA A 94 30.05 -9.65 36.24
N LYS A 95 31.24 -9.37 36.79
CA LYS A 95 31.54 -8.05 37.35
C LYS A 95 31.29 -6.98 36.29
N THR A 96 30.48 -5.98 36.60
CA THR A 96 30.22 -4.81 35.74
C THR A 96 31.07 -3.63 36.20
N TYR A 97 31.26 -2.67 35.30
CA TYR A 97 32.08 -1.48 35.50
C TYR A 97 31.28 -0.25 35.03
N THR A 98 31.15 0.74 35.90
CA THR A 98 30.56 2.04 35.56
C THR A 98 31.59 2.95 34.91
N ILE A 99 31.15 3.93 34.10
CA ILE A 99 32.05 4.97 33.59
C ILE A 99 32.75 5.75 34.72
N ALA A 100 32.05 5.96 35.84
CA ALA A 100 32.62 6.58 37.03
C ALA A 100 33.82 5.80 37.61
N GLU A 101 33.75 4.45 37.64
CA GLU A 101 34.87 3.61 38.08
C GLU A 101 36.02 3.63 37.06
N LEU A 102 35.71 3.57 35.76
CA LEU A 102 36.73 3.67 34.72
C LEU A 102 37.46 5.02 34.75
N ASN A 103 36.77 6.11 35.16
CA ASN A 103 37.35 7.43 35.33
C ASN A 103 38.47 7.46 36.39
N GLN A 104 38.47 6.56 37.37
CA GLN A 104 39.47 6.50 38.45
C GLN A 104 40.78 5.80 38.06
N LEU A 105 40.78 5.09 36.92
CA LEU A 105 41.96 4.36 36.46
C LEU A 105 42.95 5.29 35.75
N SER A 106 44.25 5.04 35.94
CA SER A 106 45.26 5.61 35.05
C SER A 106 45.06 5.10 33.61
N ASN A 107 45.53 5.84 32.61
CA ASN A 107 45.38 5.44 31.21
C ASN A 107 45.91 4.01 30.95
N GLN A 108 47.02 3.62 31.58
CA GLN A 108 47.58 2.27 31.46
C GLN A 108 46.66 1.21 32.08
N GLN A 109 46.19 1.43 33.32
CA GLN A 109 45.27 0.50 33.98
C GLN A 109 43.95 0.35 33.23
N LEU A 110 43.45 1.46 32.67
CA LEU A 110 42.24 1.46 31.85
C LEU A 110 42.42 0.57 30.61
N VAL A 111 43.44 0.84 29.79
CA VAL A 111 43.61 0.08 28.54
C VAL A 111 43.98 -1.39 28.77
N ASP A 112 44.61 -1.71 29.90
CA ASP A 112 44.88 -3.10 30.30
C ASP A 112 43.62 -3.81 30.80
N LEU A 113 42.70 -3.10 31.47
CA LEU A 113 41.39 -3.63 31.82
C LEU A 113 40.52 -3.86 30.57
N LEU A 114 40.43 -2.88 29.67
CA LEU A 114 39.55 -2.93 28.50
C LEU A 114 39.82 -4.11 27.58
N VAL A 115 41.06 -4.62 27.52
CA VAL A 115 41.39 -5.79 26.70
C VAL A 115 41.06 -7.14 27.36
N THR A 116 40.53 -7.12 28.58
CA THR A 116 40.21 -8.32 29.38
C THR A 116 38.72 -8.50 29.66
N ILE A 117 37.89 -7.51 29.28
CA ILE A 117 36.45 -7.50 29.54
C ILE A 117 35.68 -7.34 28.24
N ASP A 118 34.43 -7.77 28.25
CA ASP A 118 33.48 -7.49 27.18
C ASP A 118 32.88 -6.09 27.38
N TRP A 119 32.62 -5.37 26.28
CA TRP A 119 32.05 -4.03 26.35
C TRP A 119 30.67 -3.99 27.02
N GLU A 120 29.90 -5.07 26.96
CA GLU A 120 28.60 -5.22 27.65
C GLU A 120 28.74 -5.15 29.18
N GLN A 121 29.95 -5.39 29.72
CA GLN A 121 30.23 -5.23 31.15
C GLN A 121 30.40 -3.74 31.55
N ILE A 122 30.46 -2.81 30.59
CA ILE A 122 30.58 -1.37 30.85
C ILE A 122 29.19 -0.75 30.86
N THR A 123 28.69 -0.40 32.04
CA THR A 123 27.36 0.19 32.20
C THR A 123 27.35 1.66 31.84
N GLY A 124 26.33 2.09 31.09
CA GLY A 124 26.18 3.48 30.65
C GLY A 124 27.14 3.93 29.54
N LEU A 125 27.74 2.99 28.80
CA LEU A 125 28.75 3.29 27.78
C LEU A 125 28.28 4.29 26.70
N PHE A 126 27.02 4.20 26.28
CA PHE A 126 26.39 5.08 25.27
C PHE A 126 25.45 6.14 25.87
N GLN A 127 25.47 6.32 27.20
CA GLN A 127 24.64 7.30 27.89
C GLN A 127 25.42 8.59 28.14
N PHE A 128 24.82 9.74 27.79
CA PHE A 128 25.41 11.04 28.12
C PHE A 128 25.10 11.42 29.56
N ASN A 129 26.14 11.63 30.38
CA ASN A 129 26.07 12.14 31.74
C ASN A 129 27.41 12.80 32.13
N THR A 130 27.54 13.26 33.37
CA THR A 130 28.76 13.93 33.85
C THR A 130 29.99 13.02 33.82
N ASP A 131 29.82 11.71 34.04
CA ASP A 131 30.93 10.76 34.04
C ASP A 131 31.38 10.43 32.62
N SER A 132 30.47 10.21 31.67
CA SER A 132 30.84 10.01 30.27
C SER A 132 31.41 11.26 29.63
N LEU A 133 30.89 12.46 29.96
CA LEU A 133 31.52 13.72 29.56
C LEU A 133 32.97 13.78 30.06
N ALA A 134 33.21 13.51 31.35
CA ALA A 134 34.55 13.51 31.93
C ALA A 134 35.48 12.46 31.31
N PHE A 135 34.93 11.31 30.95
CA PHE A 135 35.67 10.22 30.35
C PHE A 135 36.15 10.57 28.93
N TYR A 136 35.24 11.06 28.09
CA TYR A 136 35.48 11.29 26.67
C TYR A 136 36.16 12.63 26.35
N GLN A 137 36.02 13.65 27.21
CA GLN A 137 36.73 14.93 27.04
C GLN A 137 38.25 14.82 27.27
N ASN A 138 38.73 13.70 27.84
CA ASN A 138 40.14 13.48 28.13
C ASN A 138 40.89 12.97 26.89
N ASP A 139 41.51 13.90 26.14
CA ASP A 139 42.31 13.59 24.94
C ASP A 139 43.39 12.52 25.17
N SER A 140 44.11 12.60 26.30
CA SER A 140 45.20 11.67 26.60
C SER A 140 44.71 10.24 26.76
N ARG A 141 43.50 10.09 27.32
CA ARG A 141 42.83 8.81 27.51
C ARG A 141 42.36 8.24 26.18
N MET A 142 41.70 9.08 25.37
CA MET A 142 41.26 8.68 24.03
C MET A 142 42.44 8.22 23.17
N GLN A 143 43.56 8.96 23.21
CA GLN A 143 44.77 8.55 22.50
C GLN A 143 45.35 7.24 23.03
N ALA A 144 45.37 7.02 24.35
CA ALA A 144 45.83 5.76 24.93
C ALA A 144 44.99 4.55 24.46
N ILE A 145 43.67 4.71 24.34
CA ILE A 145 42.77 3.67 23.83
C ILE A 145 43.08 3.38 22.34
N ILE A 146 43.28 4.42 21.52
CA ILE A 146 43.67 4.28 20.11
C ILE A 146 45.03 3.58 19.96
N ASP A 147 46.02 3.96 20.78
CA ASP A 147 47.36 3.37 20.76
C ASP A 147 47.33 1.90 21.20
N LYS A 148 46.52 1.57 22.22
CA LYS A 148 46.28 0.18 22.63
C LYS A 148 45.62 -0.61 21.51
N LEU A 149 44.61 -0.06 20.83
CA LEU A 149 43.95 -0.71 19.70
C LEU A 149 44.95 -1.03 18.59
N LYS A 150 45.84 -0.09 18.26
CA LYS A 150 46.93 -0.33 17.30
C LYS A 150 47.85 -1.48 17.75
N GLN A 151 48.24 -1.50 19.03
CA GLN A 151 49.06 -2.59 19.59
C GLN A 151 48.37 -3.95 19.47
N GLN A 152 47.07 -4.03 19.82
CA GLN A 152 46.31 -5.29 19.71
C GLN A 152 46.09 -5.71 18.25
N GLY A 153 45.91 -4.74 17.35
CA GLY A 153 45.85 -4.98 15.90
C GLY A 153 47.08 -5.71 15.35
N GLN A 154 48.27 -5.45 15.93
CA GLN A 154 49.49 -6.15 15.53
C GLN A 154 49.59 -7.57 16.12
N ALA A 155 48.98 -7.80 17.28
CA ALA A 155 49.21 -8.99 18.11
C ALA A 155 48.09 -10.04 18.05
N TYR A 156 46.90 -9.70 17.54
CA TYR A 156 45.78 -10.65 17.52
C TYR A 156 46.05 -11.84 16.59
N THR A 157 45.42 -12.95 16.93
CA THR A 157 45.60 -14.24 16.25
C THR A 157 44.26 -14.78 15.75
N LYS A 158 44.26 -15.92 15.07
CA LYS A 158 43.02 -16.58 14.68
C LYS A 158 42.16 -17.03 15.88
N ASP A 159 42.74 -17.21 17.06
CA ASP A 159 42.05 -17.79 18.23
C ASP A 159 41.85 -16.76 19.37
N ASP A 160 42.33 -15.52 19.20
CA ASP A 160 42.25 -14.49 20.22
C ASP A 160 42.25 -13.10 19.55
N SER A 161 41.12 -12.38 19.68
CA SER A 161 40.92 -11.02 19.16
C SER A 161 41.62 -9.94 19.99
N LYS A 162 42.21 -10.30 21.14
CA LYS A 162 42.98 -9.41 22.01
C LYS A 162 42.20 -8.18 22.50
N GLY A 163 40.89 -8.34 22.70
CA GLY A 163 40.01 -7.26 23.19
C GLY A 163 39.82 -6.10 22.20
N ILE A 164 40.09 -6.32 20.91
CA ILE A 164 39.86 -5.33 19.85
C ILE A 164 38.41 -4.84 19.84
N GLU A 165 37.44 -5.75 20.02
CA GLU A 165 36.01 -5.41 20.03
C GLU A 165 35.69 -4.38 21.13
N THR A 166 36.12 -4.64 22.37
CA THR A 166 35.87 -3.73 23.50
C THR A 166 36.52 -2.37 23.31
N LEU A 167 37.76 -2.33 22.84
CA LEU A 167 38.44 -1.06 22.54
C LEU A 167 37.70 -0.27 21.44
N VAL A 168 37.22 -0.96 20.40
CA VAL A 168 36.42 -0.35 19.34
C VAL A 168 35.11 0.20 19.87
N GLU A 169 34.34 -0.57 20.63
CA GLU A 169 33.04 -0.11 21.17
C GLU A 169 33.18 1.09 22.11
N VAL A 170 34.26 1.15 22.92
CA VAL A 170 34.54 2.32 23.76
C VAL A 170 34.88 3.57 22.93
N LEU A 171 35.57 3.42 21.79
CA LEU A 171 35.81 4.54 20.88
C LEU A 171 34.52 4.96 20.16
N ARG A 172 33.75 4.00 19.67
CA ARG A 172 32.47 4.23 18.99
C ARG A 172 31.50 5.01 19.87
N SER A 173 31.39 4.66 21.15
CA SER A 173 30.53 5.41 22.08
C SER A 173 31.01 6.84 22.31
N GLY A 174 32.33 7.08 22.33
CA GLY A 174 32.87 8.44 22.38
C GLY A 174 32.49 9.29 21.17
N PHE A 175 32.63 8.74 19.96
CA PHE A 175 32.23 9.42 18.72
C PHE A 175 30.71 9.64 18.64
N TYR A 176 29.93 8.63 19.03
CA TYR A 176 28.48 8.72 19.14
C TYR A 176 28.05 9.86 20.06
N LEU A 177 28.59 9.91 21.28
CA LEU A 177 28.28 10.98 22.23
C LEU A 177 28.77 12.35 21.73
N GLY A 178 29.91 12.40 21.03
CA GLY A 178 30.43 13.61 20.38
C GLY A 178 29.54 14.18 19.28
N PHE A 179 28.84 13.31 18.55
CA PHE A 179 27.89 13.73 17.51
C PHE A 179 26.65 14.40 18.10
N TYR A 180 26.09 13.83 19.17
CA TYR A 180 24.84 14.30 19.77
C TYR A 180 25.00 15.40 20.82
N ASN A 181 26.19 15.54 21.42
CA ASN A 181 26.42 16.46 22.54
C ASN A 181 27.51 17.47 22.20
N SER A 182 27.13 18.75 22.21
CA SER A 182 27.99 19.88 21.82
C SER A 182 29.28 19.97 22.66
N GLU A 183 29.23 19.52 23.89
CA GLU A 183 30.31 19.48 24.88
C GLU A 183 31.44 18.51 24.47
N LEU A 184 31.13 17.52 23.62
CA LEU A 184 32.06 16.55 23.06
C LEU A 184 32.26 16.75 21.55
N SER A 185 31.85 17.89 20.98
CA SER A 185 31.85 18.15 19.53
C SER A 185 33.21 17.97 18.84
N LYS A 186 34.32 18.16 19.56
CA LYS A 186 35.68 17.87 19.06
C LYS A 186 35.84 16.42 18.61
N LEU A 187 35.20 15.48 19.29
CA LEU A 187 35.25 14.06 18.92
C LEU A 187 34.54 13.78 17.60
N ASN A 188 33.65 14.67 17.15
CA ASN A 188 32.95 14.57 15.87
C ASN A 188 33.73 15.22 14.70
N GLU A 189 34.93 15.77 14.94
CA GLU A 189 35.76 16.33 13.89
C GLU A 189 36.45 15.23 13.06
N ARG A 190 36.45 15.37 11.72
CA ARG A 190 37.14 14.43 10.82
C ARG A 190 38.62 14.24 11.17
N SER A 191 39.31 15.32 11.54
CA SER A 191 40.71 15.28 11.97
C SER A 191 40.92 14.42 13.22
N TYR A 192 39.91 14.33 14.10
CA TYR A 192 39.95 13.48 15.28
C TYR A 192 39.66 12.03 14.92
N HIS A 193 38.69 11.79 14.04
CA HIS A 193 38.39 10.45 13.51
C HIS A 193 39.58 9.84 12.76
N ASP A 194 40.35 10.64 12.02
CA ASP A 194 41.53 10.20 11.27
C ASP A 194 42.65 9.66 12.19
N LYS A 195 42.62 9.96 13.50
CA LYS A 195 43.55 9.37 14.48
C LYS A 195 43.40 7.86 14.60
N CYS A 196 42.26 7.29 14.21
CA CYS A 196 42.04 5.84 14.20
C CYS A 196 42.65 5.13 12.97
N LEU A 197 42.99 5.85 11.89
CA LEU A 197 43.51 5.27 10.65
C LEU A 197 44.77 4.39 10.86
N PRO A 198 45.78 4.81 11.65
CA PRO A 198 46.95 3.96 11.90
C PRO A 198 46.58 2.63 12.57
N ALA A 199 45.63 2.62 13.50
CA ALA A 199 45.17 1.40 14.17
C ALA A 199 44.42 0.49 13.19
N LEU A 200 43.51 1.04 12.39
CA LEU A 200 42.79 0.32 11.32
C LEU A 200 43.78 -0.33 10.34
N LYS A 201 44.77 0.42 9.85
CA LYS A 201 45.81 -0.13 8.95
C LYS A 201 46.61 -1.24 9.59
N THR A 202 46.98 -1.10 10.86
CA THR A 202 47.68 -2.16 11.59
C THR A 202 46.83 -3.43 11.73
N ILE A 203 45.53 -3.31 12.02
CA ILE A 203 44.59 -4.45 12.03
C ILE A 203 44.56 -5.11 10.65
N ALA A 204 44.34 -4.33 9.59
CA ALA A 204 44.21 -4.84 8.22
C ALA A 204 45.48 -5.50 7.66
N ASN A 205 46.66 -5.08 8.12
CA ASN A 205 47.95 -5.65 7.71
C ASN A 205 48.35 -6.92 8.47
N ASN A 206 47.60 -7.30 9.52
CA ASN A 206 47.84 -8.56 10.22
C ASN A 206 47.44 -9.75 9.33
N SER A 207 48.28 -10.79 9.28
CA SER A 207 48.02 -12.02 8.50
C SER A 207 46.73 -12.76 8.87
N ASN A 208 46.15 -12.46 10.04
CA ASN A 208 44.89 -13.01 10.52
C ASN A 208 43.67 -12.17 10.10
N PHE A 209 43.84 -11.06 9.36
CA PHE A 209 42.75 -10.25 8.81
C PHE A 209 42.09 -10.95 7.62
N LYS A 210 41.21 -11.89 7.93
CA LYS A 210 40.47 -12.74 6.98
C LYS A 210 39.26 -13.32 7.69
N LEU A 211 38.28 -13.81 6.93
CA LEU A 211 37.15 -14.56 7.47
C LEU A 211 37.55 -15.99 7.82
N GLY A 212 36.96 -16.54 8.88
CA GLY A 212 37.24 -17.89 9.33
C GLY A 212 36.65 -18.14 10.72
N THR A 213 37.52 -18.12 11.73
CA THR A 213 37.13 -18.35 13.13
C THR A 213 36.26 -17.21 13.66
N LEU A 214 35.61 -17.45 14.81
CA LEU A 214 34.80 -16.44 15.50
C LEU A 214 35.61 -15.17 15.81
N GLU A 215 36.83 -15.32 16.35
CA GLU A 215 37.68 -14.17 16.71
C GLU A 215 38.15 -13.39 15.49
N GLN A 216 38.44 -14.06 14.38
CA GLN A 216 38.77 -13.38 13.14
C GLN A 216 37.58 -12.58 12.59
N ASN A 217 36.40 -13.20 12.55
CA ASN A 217 35.17 -12.53 12.11
C ASN A 217 34.81 -11.34 13.02
N ARG A 218 35.00 -11.47 14.34
CA ARG A 218 34.83 -10.40 15.33
C ARG A 218 35.76 -9.22 15.07
N VAL A 219 37.04 -9.47 14.76
CA VAL A 219 37.98 -8.39 14.41
C VAL A 219 37.59 -7.71 13.10
N VAL A 220 37.18 -8.47 12.09
CA VAL A 220 36.71 -7.92 10.79
C VAL A 220 35.43 -7.09 10.95
N SER A 221 34.48 -7.55 11.77
CA SER A 221 33.27 -6.80 12.14
C SER A 221 33.63 -5.49 12.87
N SER A 222 34.49 -5.56 13.88
CA SER A 222 34.97 -4.39 14.65
C SER A 222 35.66 -3.37 13.74
N TYR A 223 36.39 -3.84 12.74
CA TYR A 223 37.03 -2.99 11.72
C TYR A 223 36.01 -2.19 10.92
N GLY A 224 34.95 -2.83 10.40
CA GLY A 224 33.86 -2.16 9.69
C GLY A 224 33.10 -1.16 10.56
N LYS A 225 32.75 -1.55 11.78
CA LYS A 225 32.07 -0.69 12.76
C LYS A 225 32.88 0.56 13.12
N LEU A 226 34.19 0.42 13.37
CA LEU A 226 35.05 1.55 13.66
C LEU A 226 35.17 2.50 12.46
N ILE A 227 35.25 2.00 11.23
CA ILE A 227 35.22 2.84 10.04
C ILE A 227 33.96 3.73 10.02
N GLY A 228 32.80 3.15 10.32
CA GLY A 228 31.53 3.88 10.33
C GLY A 228 31.47 5.03 11.35
N ASN A 229 32.03 4.87 12.54
CA ASN A 229 32.01 5.95 13.55
C ASN A 229 33.23 6.88 13.48
N ALA A 230 34.34 6.43 12.90
CA ALA A 230 35.55 7.20 12.73
C ALA A 230 35.73 7.64 11.27
N SER A 231 36.63 7.00 10.54
CA SER A 231 37.02 7.39 9.18
C SER A 231 37.64 6.23 8.40
N SER A 232 37.69 6.39 7.08
CA SER A 232 38.42 5.54 6.15
C SER A 232 39.29 6.34 5.17
N ASP A 233 40.26 5.65 4.58
CA ASP A 233 41.02 6.12 3.42
C ASP A 233 41.06 5.03 2.33
N VAL A 234 41.80 5.28 1.24
CA VAL A 234 41.91 4.33 0.12
C VAL A 234 42.49 2.98 0.57
N GLU A 235 43.46 2.98 1.49
CA GLU A 235 44.15 1.77 1.93
C GLU A 235 43.25 0.90 2.80
N THR A 236 42.48 1.52 3.70
CA THR A 236 41.53 0.80 4.55
C THR A 236 40.40 0.18 3.72
N ILE A 237 39.82 0.91 2.76
CA ILE A 237 38.79 0.37 1.85
C ILE A 237 39.36 -0.72 0.93
N THR A 238 40.59 -0.56 0.43
CA THR A 238 41.23 -1.60 -0.39
C THR A 238 41.47 -2.88 0.41
N SER A 239 41.74 -2.75 1.71
CA SER A 239 41.87 -3.92 2.60
C SER A 239 40.53 -4.60 2.85
N ALA A 240 39.45 -3.83 3.04
CA ALA A 240 38.09 -4.35 3.10
C ALA A 240 37.69 -5.12 1.82
N ALA A 241 38.13 -4.65 0.64
CA ALA A 241 37.87 -5.35 -0.63
C ALA A 241 38.44 -6.79 -0.65
N LYS A 242 39.56 -7.05 0.05
CA LYS A 242 40.13 -8.40 0.16
C LYS A 242 39.22 -9.35 0.95
N ILE A 243 38.54 -8.84 1.96
CA ILE A 243 37.55 -9.59 2.75
C ILE A 243 36.33 -9.93 1.89
N PHE A 244 35.82 -8.97 1.13
CA PHE A 244 34.70 -9.21 0.21
C PHE A 244 35.08 -10.23 -0.86
N LYS A 245 36.28 -10.10 -1.43
CA LYS A 245 36.81 -11.09 -2.37
C LYS A 245 36.88 -12.49 -1.77
N GLN A 246 37.39 -12.62 -0.54
CA GLN A 246 37.41 -13.91 0.15
C GLN A 246 36.00 -14.48 0.31
N TYR A 247 35.03 -13.66 0.71
CA TYR A 247 33.64 -14.10 0.87
C TYR A 247 33.04 -14.56 -0.46
N ASN A 248 33.17 -13.76 -1.52
CA ASN A 248 32.70 -14.12 -2.86
C ASN A 248 33.35 -15.40 -3.39
N ASP A 249 34.67 -15.55 -3.24
CA ASP A 249 35.42 -16.70 -3.75
C ASP A 249 35.12 -17.99 -2.96
N ASN A 250 34.65 -17.88 -1.72
CA ASN A 250 34.32 -18.99 -0.83
C ASN A 250 32.84 -18.98 -0.39
N PHE A 251 31.96 -18.47 -1.25
CA PHE A 251 30.56 -18.21 -0.91
C PHE A 251 29.84 -19.46 -0.37
N SER A 252 30.02 -20.61 -1.01
CA SER A 252 29.35 -21.86 -0.64
C SER A 252 29.67 -22.36 0.77
N THR A 253 30.81 -21.95 1.34
CA THR A 253 31.22 -22.33 2.70
C THR A 253 30.94 -21.24 3.73
N LEU A 254 30.95 -19.97 3.32
CA LEU A 254 30.78 -18.82 4.21
C LEU A 254 29.33 -18.33 4.33
N VAL A 255 28.45 -18.67 3.40
CA VAL A 255 27.04 -18.26 3.44
C VAL A 255 26.31 -18.71 4.72
N ASP A 256 26.70 -19.85 5.27
CA ASP A 256 26.15 -20.40 6.52
C ASP A 256 26.85 -19.89 7.78
N ASN A 257 27.96 -19.16 7.64
CA ASN A 257 28.67 -18.56 8.76
C ASN A 257 28.10 -17.16 9.06
N LEU A 258 27.16 -17.11 10.01
CA LEU A 258 26.47 -15.88 10.39
C LEU A 258 27.43 -14.78 10.88
N SER A 259 28.46 -15.14 11.65
CA SER A 259 29.46 -14.17 12.11
C SER A 259 30.28 -13.58 10.96
N ALA A 260 30.55 -14.36 9.92
CA ALA A 260 31.16 -13.85 8.70
C ALA A 260 30.20 -12.95 7.91
N GLY A 261 28.91 -13.32 7.83
CA GLY A 261 27.87 -12.48 7.24
C GLY A 261 27.74 -11.11 7.92
N ASN A 262 27.72 -11.09 9.27
CA ASN A 262 27.72 -9.86 10.06
C ASN A 262 28.94 -8.99 9.77
N ALA A 263 30.12 -9.60 9.71
CA ALA A 263 31.36 -8.88 9.40
C ALA A 263 31.34 -8.24 8.00
N ILE A 264 30.74 -8.92 7.00
CA ILE A 264 30.53 -8.35 5.67
C ILE A 264 29.58 -7.15 5.73
N TYR A 265 28.43 -7.29 6.38
CA TYR A 265 27.46 -6.23 6.54
C TYR A 265 28.07 -4.98 7.22
N ASP A 266 28.78 -5.18 8.33
CA ASP A 266 29.40 -4.08 9.10
C ASP A 266 30.43 -3.31 8.27
N ILE A 267 31.18 -4.00 7.39
CA ILE A 267 32.09 -3.34 6.45
C ILE A 267 31.32 -2.55 5.39
N MET A 268 30.26 -3.12 4.81
CA MET A 268 29.45 -2.44 3.79
C MET A 268 28.85 -1.14 4.35
N GLN A 269 28.20 -1.25 5.51
CA GLN A 269 27.55 -0.12 6.18
C GLN A 269 28.56 0.91 6.64
N GLY A 270 29.66 0.49 7.29
CA GLY A 270 30.66 1.40 7.81
C GLY A 270 31.33 2.24 6.72
N VAL A 271 31.72 1.61 5.61
CA VAL A 271 32.38 2.31 4.48
C VAL A 271 31.42 3.28 3.78
N ASP A 272 30.19 2.86 3.48
CA ASP A 272 29.20 3.78 2.89
C ASP A 272 28.93 4.95 3.83
N TYR A 273 28.72 4.68 5.12
CA TYR A 273 28.43 5.71 6.11
C TYR A 273 29.52 6.78 6.18
N ASP A 274 30.81 6.41 6.26
CA ASP A 274 31.92 7.37 6.31
C ASP A 274 31.97 8.23 5.03
N ILE A 275 31.89 7.59 3.86
CA ILE A 275 31.96 8.30 2.57
C ILE A 275 30.81 9.29 2.46
N GLN A 276 29.59 8.87 2.78
CA GLN A 276 28.39 9.69 2.63
C GLN A 276 28.38 10.84 3.64
N SER A 277 28.79 10.58 4.88
CA SER A 277 29.00 11.62 5.90
C SER A 277 30.05 12.64 5.47
N TYR A 278 31.16 12.18 4.86
CA TYR A 278 32.18 13.09 4.32
C TYR A 278 31.63 13.95 3.19
N LEU A 279 30.90 13.37 2.22
CA LEU A 279 30.27 14.14 1.14
C LEU A 279 29.28 15.16 1.71
N TYR A 280 28.52 14.79 2.73
CA TYR A 280 27.61 15.68 3.43
C TYR A 280 28.34 16.86 4.06
N ASP A 281 29.31 16.59 4.93
CA ASP A 281 30.00 17.61 5.74
C ASP A 281 30.84 18.54 4.87
N THR A 282 31.50 17.99 3.84
CA THR A 282 32.42 18.77 2.99
C THR A 282 31.75 19.40 1.77
N ARG A 283 30.53 18.96 1.41
CA ARG A 283 29.82 19.36 0.19
C ARG A 283 30.62 19.13 -1.11
N LYS A 284 31.62 18.24 -1.07
CA LYS A 284 32.43 17.90 -2.24
C LYS A 284 31.68 16.93 -3.14
N ALA A 285 31.89 17.05 -4.46
CA ALA A 285 31.44 16.02 -5.39
C ALA A 285 32.35 14.78 -5.27
N PRO A 286 31.88 13.57 -5.65
CA PRO A 286 32.68 12.35 -5.60
C PRO A 286 34.07 12.52 -6.23
N LYS A 287 34.15 13.19 -7.39
CA LYS A 287 35.40 13.45 -8.13
C LYS A 287 36.47 14.24 -7.35
N ASP A 288 36.06 14.99 -6.33
CA ASP A 288 36.93 15.87 -5.54
C ASP A 288 37.34 15.23 -4.20
N THR A 289 37.07 13.93 -4.03
CA THR A 289 37.39 13.15 -2.82
C THR A 289 38.63 12.27 -2.99
N VAL A 290 39.16 11.76 -1.88
CA VAL A 290 40.34 10.88 -1.89
C VAL A 290 40.07 9.50 -2.48
N TRP A 291 38.81 9.06 -2.53
CA TRP A 291 38.41 7.71 -2.96
C TRP A 291 38.15 7.59 -4.46
N TYR A 292 37.90 8.71 -5.14
CA TYR A 292 37.55 8.72 -6.56
C TYR A 292 38.57 7.99 -7.43
N GLN A 293 38.09 7.00 -8.19
CA GLN A 293 38.86 6.12 -9.08
C GLN A 293 39.95 5.28 -8.37
N LYS A 294 39.88 5.16 -7.05
CA LYS A 294 40.90 4.46 -6.24
C LYS A 294 40.35 3.30 -5.42
N ILE A 295 39.03 3.09 -5.43
CA ILE A 295 38.36 2.02 -4.69
C ILE A 295 37.63 1.03 -5.60
N ASP A 296 38.06 0.91 -6.87
CA ASP A 296 37.44 0.05 -7.88
C ASP A 296 37.35 -1.42 -7.42
N SER A 297 38.37 -1.94 -6.74
CA SER A 297 38.38 -3.32 -6.23
C SER A 297 37.22 -3.57 -5.25
N TYR A 298 36.92 -2.60 -4.38
CA TYR A 298 35.82 -2.68 -3.43
C TYR A 298 34.46 -2.70 -4.14
N ILE A 299 34.25 -1.76 -5.06
CA ILE A 299 33.00 -1.65 -5.83
C ILE A 299 32.78 -2.87 -6.73
N ASN A 300 33.85 -3.43 -7.31
CA ASN A 300 33.75 -4.64 -8.13
C ASN A 300 33.33 -5.87 -7.31
N GLU A 301 33.79 -6.01 -6.07
CA GLU A 301 33.35 -7.09 -5.18
C GLU A 301 31.90 -6.88 -4.68
N LEU A 302 31.48 -5.63 -4.43
CA LEU A 302 30.06 -5.31 -4.20
C LEU A 302 29.19 -5.70 -5.41
N SER A 303 29.68 -5.42 -6.62
CA SER A 303 28.99 -5.76 -7.87
C SER A 303 28.82 -7.27 -8.03
N ARG A 304 29.78 -8.08 -7.54
CA ARG A 304 29.67 -9.55 -7.55
C ARG A 304 28.55 -10.03 -6.63
N PHE A 305 28.38 -9.42 -5.45
CA PHE A 305 27.21 -9.70 -4.58
C PHE A 305 25.90 -9.31 -5.25
N ALA A 306 25.86 -8.14 -5.91
CA ALA A 306 24.68 -7.62 -6.58
C ALA A 306 24.19 -8.50 -7.74
N LEU A 307 25.08 -9.29 -8.36
CA LEU A 307 24.81 -10.04 -9.59
C LEU A 307 24.98 -11.56 -9.38
N MET A 308 24.81 -12.05 -8.16
CA MET A 308 24.96 -13.48 -7.84
C MET A 308 23.95 -14.40 -8.55
N GLY A 309 22.86 -13.84 -9.11
CA GLY A 309 21.85 -14.62 -9.81
C GLY A 309 20.83 -15.27 -8.87
N THR A 310 21.06 -16.50 -8.44
CA THR A 310 20.05 -17.27 -7.71
C THR A 310 19.81 -16.72 -6.30
N ILE A 311 18.54 -16.38 -6.01
CA ILE A 311 18.10 -15.93 -4.69
C ILE A 311 17.71 -17.14 -3.83
N THR A 312 18.16 -17.13 -2.58
CA THR A 312 17.82 -18.07 -1.51
C THR A 312 17.57 -17.31 -0.22
N ALA A 313 16.93 -17.93 0.77
CA ALA A 313 16.75 -17.32 2.10
C ALA A 313 18.08 -16.92 2.78
N LYS A 314 19.20 -17.56 2.41
CA LYS A 314 20.51 -17.32 3.01
C LYS A 314 21.28 -16.14 2.40
N ASN A 315 20.98 -15.78 1.15
CA ASN A 315 21.77 -14.79 0.39
C ASN A 315 20.95 -13.62 -0.16
N GLY A 316 19.62 -13.61 -0.03
CA GLY A 316 18.78 -12.50 -0.47
C GLY A 316 19.23 -11.16 0.12
N TRP A 317 19.50 -11.12 1.43
CA TRP A 317 20.04 -9.94 2.12
C TRP A 317 21.35 -9.45 1.49
N LEU A 318 22.26 -10.37 1.16
CA LEU A 318 23.57 -10.04 0.59
C LEU A 318 23.45 -9.45 -0.81
N ILE A 319 22.56 -10.02 -1.63
CA ILE A 319 22.25 -9.49 -2.96
C ILE A 319 21.67 -8.08 -2.85
N ASN A 320 20.68 -7.87 -1.98
CA ASN A 320 20.05 -6.57 -1.79
C ASN A 320 21.08 -5.50 -1.38
N ASN A 321 21.97 -5.82 -0.43
CA ASN A 321 23.06 -4.92 -0.05
C ASN A 321 24.06 -4.70 -1.20
N GLY A 322 24.40 -5.74 -1.95
CA GLY A 322 25.24 -5.62 -3.14
C GLY A 322 24.67 -4.60 -4.12
N ILE A 323 23.38 -4.68 -4.43
CA ILE A 323 22.67 -3.73 -5.30
C ILE A 323 22.68 -2.32 -4.69
N TYR A 324 22.26 -2.20 -3.42
CA TYR A 324 22.16 -0.93 -2.70
C TYR A 324 23.50 -0.18 -2.65
N TYR A 325 24.54 -0.81 -2.13
CA TYR A 325 25.85 -0.17 -1.96
C TYR A 325 26.58 0.03 -3.29
N THR A 326 26.42 -0.86 -4.28
CA THR A 326 26.95 -0.59 -5.64
C THR A 326 26.25 0.60 -6.27
N GLY A 327 24.93 0.73 -6.08
CA GLY A 327 24.16 1.87 -6.55
C GLY A 327 24.66 3.20 -5.97
N ARG A 328 24.98 3.24 -4.67
CA ARG A 328 25.45 4.46 -3.98
C ARG A 328 26.91 4.80 -4.24
N LEU A 329 27.80 3.79 -4.25
CA LEU A 329 29.24 3.99 -4.35
C LEU A 329 29.77 3.92 -5.79
N GLY A 330 28.96 3.49 -6.75
CA GLY A 330 29.39 3.27 -8.12
C GLY A 330 29.96 4.51 -8.84
N THR A 331 29.59 5.72 -8.42
CA THR A 331 30.14 6.98 -8.98
C THR A 331 31.62 7.21 -8.63
N PHE A 332 32.16 6.49 -7.65
CA PHE A 332 33.57 6.54 -7.26
C PHE A 332 34.45 5.62 -8.11
N HIS A 333 33.85 4.76 -8.94
CA HIS A 333 34.59 3.85 -9.81
C HIS A 333 35.24 4.58 -11.00
N SER A 334 36.39 4.10 -11.49
CA SER A 334 37.08 4.66 -12.68
C SER A 334 36.20 4.71 -13.94
N THR A 335 35.39 3.68 -14.13
CA THR A 335 34.28 3.67 -15.09
C THR A 335 33.05 4.34 -14.47
N GLY A 336 32.80 5.61 -14.79
CA GLY A 336 31.75 6.42 -14.15
C GLY A 336 30.32 5.88 -14.28
N THR A 337 30.06 4.97 -15.24
CA THR A 337 28.76 4.30 -15.44
C THR A 337 28.64 2.95 -14.71
N LYS A 338 29.68 2.49 -14.01
CA LYS A 338 29.75 1.12 -13.45
C LYS A 338 28.59 0.82 -12.52
N GLY A 339 28.28 1.72 -11.59
CA GLY A 339 27.16 1.54 -10.66
C GLY A 339 25.83 1.41 -11.37
N LEU A 340 25.54 2.33 -12.30
CA LEU A 340 24.31 2.31 -13.13
C LEU A 340 24.19 1.02 -13.95
N GLN A 341 25.29 0.56 -14.55
CA GLN A 341 25.32 -0.70 -15.30
C GLN A 341 24.95 -1.89 -14.41
N VAL A 342 25.55 -1.99 -13.22
CA VAL A 342 25.29 -3.11 -12.31
C VAL A 342 23.84 -3.12 -11.82
N VAL A 343 23.29 -1.98 -11.40
CA VAL A 343 21.88 -1.93 -10.96
C VAL A 343 20.91 -2.19 -12.13
N THR A 344 21.27 -1.77 -13.35
CA THR A 344 20.51 -2.09 -14.56
C THR A 344 20.54 -3.59 -14.86
N ASP A 345 21.69 -4.24 -14.70
CA ASP A 345 21.84 -5.68 -14.90
C ASP A 345 21.13 -6.48 -13.82
N ALA A 346 21.11 -6.00 -12.57
CA ALA A 346 20.30 -6.60 -11.51
C ALA A 346 18.81 -6.65 -11.88
N MET A 347 18.25 -5.58 -12.46
CA MET A 347 16.85 -5.59 -12.95
C MET A 347 16.58 -6.60 -14.08
N LYS A 348 17.62 -7.02 -14.83
CA LYS A 348 17.49 -8.07 -15.85
C LYS A 348 17.57 -9.48 -15.26
N ILE A 349 18.36 -9.64 -14.20
CA ILE A 349 18.61 -10.93 -13.54
C ILE A 349 17.44 -11.30 -12.63
N TYR A 350 16.93 -10.33 -11.87
CA TYR A 350 15.95 -10.60 -10.82
C TYR A 350 14.50 -10.44 -11.29
N PRO A 351 13.56 -11.25 -10.79
CA PRO A 351 12.17 -11.23 -11.23
C PRO A 351 11.52 -9.85 -11.07
N TYR A 352 10.74 -9.43 -12.08
CA TYR A 352 9.92 -8.23 -12.00
C TYR A 352 9.03 -8.27 -10.75
N LEU A 353 9.01 -7.16 -10.00
CA LEU A 353 8.31 -7.04 -8.71
C LEU A 353 8.81 -8.01 -7.63
N GLY A 354 10.04 -8.52 -7.75
CA GLY A 354 10.77 -9.13 -6.64
C GLY A 354 11.53 -8.09 -5.83
N GLU A 355 11.95 -8.45 -4.62
CA GLU A 355 12.63 -7.54 -3.70
C GLU A 355 13.89 -6.92 -4.31
N GLN A 356 14.77 -7.76 -4.89
CA GLN A 356 16.01 -7.32 -5.54
C GLN A 356 15.74 -6.38 -6.72
N TYR A 357 14.63 -6.60 -7.44
CA TYR A 357 14.22 -5.73 -8.54
C TYR A 357 13.77 -4.36 -8.02
N PHE A 358 13.00 -4.31 -6.92
CA PHE A 358 12.64 -3.05 -6.28
C PHE A 358 13.88 -2.28 -5.81
N VAL A 359 14.80 -2.94 -5.11
CA VAL A 359 16.04 -2.31 -4.64
C VAL A 359 16.81 -1.71 -5.82
N ALA A 360 16.94 -2.43 -6.93
CA ALA A 360 17.62 -1.94 -8.12
C ALA A 360 16.90 -0.73 -8.77
N ALA A 361 15.57 -0.80 -8.89
CA ALA A 361 14.76 0.30 -9.42
C ALA A 361 14.86 1.56 -8.55
N GLU A 362 14.88 1.40 -7.22
CA GLU A 362 15.08 2.50 -6.25
C GLU A 362 16.46 3.13 -6.38
N GLN A 363 17.52 2.32 -6.59
CA GLN A 363 18.87 2.85 -6.82
C GLN A 363 18.93 3.67 -8.12
N ILE A 364 18.29 3.22 -9.20
CA ILE A 364 18.23 3.99 -10.45
C ILE A 364 17.47 5.30 -10.28
N ALA A 365 16.32 5.26 -9.62
CA ALA A 365 15.51 6.45 -9.36
C ALA A 365 16.25 7.47 -8.49
N THR A 366 16.90 7.00 -7.41
CA THR A 366 17.49 7.88 -6.39
C THR A 366 18.88 8.38 -6.78
N ASN A 367 19.74 7.53 -7.34
CA ASN A 367 21.14 7.86 -7.59
C ASN A 367 21.47 8.18 -9.05
N TYR A 368 20.60 7.81 -9.99
CA TYR A 368 20.89 7.91 -11.44
C TYR A 368 19.78 8.60 -12.25
N GLY A 369 18.93 9.39 -11.61
CA GLY A 369 17.94 10.23 -12.30
C GLY A 369 16.83 9.44 -13.01
N GLY A 370 16.57 8.20 -12.59
CA GLY A 370 15.43 7.41 -13.09
C GLY A 370 15.59 6.84 -14.50
N LYS A 371 16.80 6.83 -15.06
CA LYS A 371 17.09 6.18 -16.35
C LYS A 371 18.11 5.06 -16.16
N ASP A 372 17.84 3.90 -16.75
CA ASP A 372 18.77 2.77 -16.74
C ASP A 372 20.00 3.04 -17.64
N ALA A 373 20.97 2.11 -17.62
CA ALA A 373 22.18 2.22 -18.43
C ALA A 373 21.96 2.26 -19.94
N ASN A 374 20.76 1.88 -20.42
CA ASN A 374 20.37 1.94 -21.84
C ASN A 374 19.57 3.21 -22.17
N GLY A 375 19.38 4.11 -21.19
CA GLY A 375 18.57 5.33 -21.33
C GLY A 375 17.06 5.10 -21.19
N LYS A 376 16.61 3.90 -20.84
CA LYS A 376 15.19 3.60 -20.62
C LYS A 376 14.75 4.17 -19.27
N VAL A 377 13.62 4.86 -19.27
CA VAL A 377 13.01 5.39 -18.03
C VAL A 377 12.54 4.23 -17.15
N VAL A 378 13.00 4.23 -15.90
CA VAL A 378 12.53 3.34 -14.83
C VAL A 378 11.45 4.09 -14.05
N ASN A 379 10.19 3.84 -14.40
CA ASN A 379 9.06 4.46 -13.73
C ASN A 379 8.76 3.73 -12.42
N LEU A 380 9.35 4.22 -11.32
CA LEU A 380 9.22 3.62 -10.00
C LEU A 380 7.77 3.63 -9.49
N ASP A 381 6.98 4.66 -9.81
CA ASP A 381 5.57 4.73 -9.41
C ASP A 381 4.73 3.65 -10.11
N GLN A 382 4.97 3.42 -11.41
CA GLN A 382 4.32 2.32 -12.13
C GLN A 382 4.71 0.95 -11.54
N ILE A 383 6.00 0.75 -11.23
CA ILE A 383 6.48 -0.50 -10.62
C ILE A 383 5.80 -0.72 -9.26
N ARG A 384 5.57 0.34 -8.47
CA ARG A 384 4.82 0.24 -7.21
C ARG A 384 3.36 -0.09 -7.42
N GLU A 385 2.68 0.55 -8.37
CA GLU A 385 1.28 0.24 -8.66
C GLU A 385 1.10 -1.20 -9.16
N ASP A 386 2.01 -1.68 -9.99
CA ASP A 386 2.05 -3.09 -10.41
C ASP A 386 2.31 -4.02 -9.21
N GLY A 387 3.21 -3.63 -8.30
CA GLY A 387 3.48 -4.34 -7.06
C GLY A 387 2.26 -4.42 -6.15
N LYS A 388 1.55 -3.30 -5.92
CA LYS A 388 0.30 -3.27 -5.15
C LYS A 388 -0.74 -4.20 -5.77
N LYS A 389 -0.89 -4.20 -7.10
CA LYS A 389 -1.81 -5.13 -7.79
C LYS A 389 -1.40 -6.60 -7.62
N LYS A 390 -0.11 -6.91 -7.63
CA LYS A 390 0.41 -8.27 -7.45
C LYS A 390 0.17 -8.79 -6.03
N TYR A 391 0.49 -7.98 -5.02
CA TYR A 391 0.48 -8.40 -3.61
C TYR A 391 -0.85 -8.14 -2.90
N LEU A 392 -1.69 -7.24 -3.44
CA LEU A 392 -2.99 -6.85 -2.88
C LEU A 392 -4.08 -6.84 -3.98
N PRO A 393 -4.31 -7.96 -4.69
CA PRO A 393 -5.20 -8.00 -5.85
C PRO A 393 -6.68 -7.85 -5.50
N LYS A 394 -7.08 -8.12 -4.24
CA LYS A 394 -8.50 -8.08 -3.83
C LYS A 394 -8.82 -6.76 -3.13
N THR A 395 -9.98 -6.20 -3.42
CA THR A 395 -10.53 -5.03 -2.72
C THR A 395 -11.94 -5.33 -2.25
N TYR A 396 -12.24 -5.00 -1.00
CA TYR A 396 -13.55 -5.17 -0.38
C TYR A 396 -14.04 -3.84 0.18
N THR A 397 -15.30 -3.48 -0.08
CA THR A 397 -15.87 -2.19 0.36
C THR A 397 -17.07 -2.40 1.27
N PHE A 398 -17.12 -1.63 2.36
CA PHE A 398 -18.20 -1.65 3.36
C PHE A 398 -18.69 -0.25 3.69
N ASP A 399 -19.90 -0.17 4.24
CA ASP A 399 -20.54 1.07 4.70
C ASP A 399 -20.54 2.20 3.66
N ASP A 400 -21.06 1.92 2.48
CA ASP A 400 -21.12 2.88 1.36
C ASP A 400 -19.73 3.40 0.94
N GLY A 401 -18.68 2.61 1.19
CA GLY A 401 -17.29 2.94 0.85
C GLY A 401 -16.51 3.63 1.97
N ALA A 402 -17.10 3.82 3.16
CA ALA A 402 -16.39 4.39 4.31
C ALA A 402 -15.32 3.46 4.89
N ILE A 403 -15.38 2.16 4.59
CA ILE A 403 -14.36 1.17 4.96
C ILE A 403 -13.94 0.38 3.72
N VAL A 404 -12.63 0.35 3.45
CA VAL A 404 -12.03 -0.31 2.29
C VAL A 404 -10.93 -1.26 2.74
N LEU A 405 -11.02 -2.55 2.41
CA LEU A 405 -9.98 -3.55 2.69
C LEU A 405 -9.31 -3.97 1.39
N LYS A 406 -8.02 -3.68 1.23
CA LYS A 406 -7.16 -4.20 0.16
C LYS A 406 -6.39 -5.39 0.69
N ALA A 407 -6.51 -6.56 0.05
CA ALA A 407 -5.97 -7.78 0.60
C ALA A 407 -5.24 -8.65 -0.43
N GLY A 408 -4.28 -9.42 0.07
CA GLY A 408 -3.66 -10.52 -0.65
C GLY A 408 -4.69 -11.58 -1.08
N ASP A 409 -4.34 -12.37 -2.09
CA ASP A 409 -5.21 -13.38 -2.68
C ASP A 409 -5.53 -14.57 -1.76
N LYS A 410 -4.70 -14.83 -0.75
CA LYS A 410 -4.88 -15.91 0.24
C LYS A 410 -5.64 -15.47 1.49
N VAL A 411 -5.82 -14.15 1.70
CA VAL A 411 -6.69 -13.65 2.77
C VAL A 411 -8.14 -14.04 2.43
N THR A 412 -8.79 -14.77 3.33
CA THR A 412 -10.13 -15.33 3.10
C THR A 412 -11.21 -14.26 3.25
N GLU A 413 -12.28 -14.37 2.47
CA GLU A 413 -13.45 -13.48 2.61
C GLU A 413 -14.09 -13.61 4.00
N GLU A 414 -14.06 -14.81 4.59
CA GLU A 414 -14.52 -15.03 5.97
C GLU A 414 -13.78 -14.12 6.94
N LYS A 415 -12.44 -14.07 6.86
CA LYS A 415 -11.62 -13.21 7.71
C LYS A 415 -11.99 -11.75 7.50
N VAL A 416 -12.12 -11.31 6.26
CA VAL A 416 -12.52 -9.93 5.91
C VAL A 416 -13.87 -9.55 6.55
N LYS A 417 -14.87 -10.44 6.48
CA LYS A 417 -16.17 -10.26 7.15
C LYS A 417 -16.03 -10.16 8.67
N ARG A 418 -15.20 -11.01 9.28
CA ARG A 418 -14.94 -10.97 10.73
C ARG A 418 -14.29 -9.65 11.17
N LEU A 419 -13.30 -9.15 10.42
CA LEU A 419 -12.67 -7.86 10.72
C LEU A 419 -13.68 -6.69 10.68
N TYR A 420 -14.58 -6.68 9.70
CA TYR A 420 -15.65 -5.67 9.66
C TYR A 420 -16.49 -5.69 10.94
N TRP A 421 -16.92 -6.86 11.41
CA TRP A 421 -17.75 -6.97 12.61
C TRP A 421 -16.95 -6.71 13.90
N ALA A 422 -15.67 -7.07 13.94
CA ALA A 422 -14.78 -6.76 15.05
C ALA A 422 -14.66 -5.24 15.23
N ALA A 423 -14.53 -4.49 14.13
CA ALA A 423 -14.57 -3.04 14.16
C ALA A 423 -15.87 -2.49 14.75
N LYS A 424 -17.03 -3.14 14.51
CA LYS A 424 -18.31 -2.68 15.08
C LYS A 424 -18.40 -2.92 16.59
N GLU A 425 -17.81 -3.99 17.10
CA GLU A 425 -17.74 -4.24 18.54
C GLU A 425 -16.83 -3.22 19.23
N VAL A 426 -15.61 -3.02 18.69
CA VAL A 426 -14.64 -2.04 19.22
C VAL A 426 -15.21 -0.62 19.16
N LYS A 427 -15.77 -0.22 18.01
CA LYS A 427 -16.41 1.09 17.83
C LYS A 427 -17.51 1.34 18.86
N ALA A 428 -18.36 0.35 19.11
CA ALA A 428 -19.44 0.49 20.06
C ALA A 428 -18.92 0.73 21.48
N GLN A 429 -17.95 -0.07 21.95
CA GLN A 429 -17.38 0.13 23.29
C GLN A 429 -16.62 1.46 23.41
N PHE A 430 -15.88 1.84 22.36
CA PHE A 430 -15.16 3.11 22.33
C PHE A 430 -16.10 4.31 22.48
N HIS A 431 -17.22 4.36 21.72
CA HIS A 431 -18.16 5.47 21.83
C HIS A 431 -18.93 5.48 23.15
N ARG A 432 -19.16 4.33 23.81
CA ARG A 432 -19.70 4.31 25.18
C ARG A 432 -18.76 4.96 26.19
N THR A 433 -17.45 4.86 25.96
CA THR A 433 -16.43 5.47 26.82
C THR A 433 -16.25 6.95 26.52
N VAL A 434 -16.08 7.30 25.24
CA VAL A 434 -15.77 8.68 24.83
C VAL A 434 -17.03 9.56 24.82
N GLU A 435 -18.21 8.96 24.83
CA GLU A 435 -19.52 9.63 24.81
C GLU A 435 -19.73 10.61 23.65
N SER A 436 -18.96 10.42 22.57
CA SER A 436 -19.10 11.12 21.29
C SER A 436 -18.86 10.13 20.14
N ASP A 437 -19.67 10.27 19.10
CA ASP A 437 -19.51 9.60 17.81
C ASP A 437 -19.33 10.59 16.65
N GLN A 438 -19.15 11.88 16.99
CA GLN A 438 -18.85 12.94 16.04
C GLN A 438 -17.33 13.07 15.90
N PRO A 439 -16.81 13.03 14.66
CA PRO A 439 -15.38 13.21 14.46
C PRO A 439 -14.97 14.62 14.92
N LEU A 440 -13.79 14.73 15.53
CA LEU A 440 -13.28 16.01 16.04
C LEU A 440 -13.02 17.00 14.89
N GLU A 441 -12.63 16.47 13.72
CA GLU A 441 -12.29 17.21 12.51
C GLU A 441 -12.97 16.57 11.30
N LYS A 442 -13.32 17.39 10.28
CA LYS A 442 -14.00 16.92 9.06
C LYS A 442 -13.09 17.08 7.84
N GLY A 443 -13.18 16.16 6.88
CA GLY A 443 -12.37 16.21 5.66
C GLY A 443 -10.96 15.65 5.83
N ASN A 444 -10.68 15.01 6.98
CA ASN A 444 -9.44 14.30 7.19
C ASN A 444 -9.44 13.00 6.35
N PRO A 445 -8.26 12.48 5.96
CA PRO A 445 -8.15 11.25 5.17
C PRO A 445 -8.84 10.02 5.79
N ASP A 446 -9.01 10.02 7.10
CA ASP A 446 -9.69 8.98 7.88
C ASP A 446 -11.23 9.01 7.77
N ASP A 447 -11.81 9.94 6.99
CA ASP A 447 -13.21 9.85 6.55
C ASP A 447 -13.47 8.54 5.78
N VAL A 448 -12.42 7.97 5.17
CA VAL A 448 -12.40 6.61 4.64
C VAL A 448 -11.30 5.81 5.31
N LEU A 449 -11.67 4.81 6.10
CA LEU A 449 -10.70 3.88 6.65
C LEU A 449 -10.28 2.85 5.61
N THR A 450 -9.02 2.90 5.20
CA THR A 450 -8.42 1.86 4.36
C THR A 450 -7.63 0.87 5.22
N MET A 451 -7.74 -0.42 4.94
CA MET A 451 -6.92 -1.45 5.55
C MET A 451 -6.20 -2.23 4.45
N VAL A 452 -4.92 -2.47 4.64
CA VAL A 452 -4.05 -3.17 3.70
C VAL A 452 -3.54 -4.43 4.38
N ILE A 453 -3.92 -5.60 3.86
CA ILE A 453 -3.68 -6.90 4.49
C ILE A 453 -2.90 -7.79 3.52
N TYR A 454 -1.59 -7.90 3.71
CA TYR A 454 -0.74 -8.82 2.95
C TYR A 454 -0.99 -10.28 3.34
N ASN A 455 -0.61 -11.24 2.50
CA ASN A 455 -0.86 -12.65 2.81
C ASN A 455 -0.02 -13.21 3.96
N SER A 456 1.14 -12.60 4.26
CA SER A 456 2.14 -13.15 5.18
C SER A 456 3.11 -12.07 5.69
N PRO A 457 3.87 -12.34 6.77
CA PRO A 457 4.94 -11.44 7.22
C PRO A 457 6.00 -11.19 6.15
N ALA A 458 6.27 -12.17 5.27
CA ALA A 458 7.24 -12.04 4.19
C ALA A 458 6.75 -11.08 3.09
N GLU A 459 5.48 -11.17 2.70
CA GLU A 459 4.89 -10.21 1.76
C GLU A 459 4.73 -8.82 2.37
N TYR A 460 4.47 -8.72 3.68
CA TYR A 460 4.39 -7.44 4.39
C TYR A 460 5.66 -6.61 4.26
N GLN A 461 6.84 -7.23 4.15
CA GLN A 461 8.10 -6.50 3.97
C GLN A 461 8.09 -5.59 2.74
N PHE A 462 7.30 -5.94 1.69
CA PHE A 462 7.14 -5.10 0.51
C PHE A 462 6.38 -3.79 0.79
N ASN A 463 5.68 -3.66 1.91
CA ASN A 463 4.98 -2.44 2.27
C ASN A 463 5.92 -1.23 2.33
N ARG A 464 7.18 -1.45 2.72
CA ARG A 464 8.22 -0.42 2.70
C ARG A 464 8.46 0.11 1.29
N GLN A 465 8.59 -0.75 0.29
CA GLN A 465 8.81 -0.34 -1.10
C GLN A 465 7.52 0.20 -1.77
N LEU A 466 6.36 -0.34 -1.39
CA LEU A 466 5.06 -0.02 -2.01
C LEU A 466 4.40 1.25 -1.45
N TYR A 467 4.52 1.49 -0.14
CA TYR A 467 3.86 2.58 0.58
C TYR A 467 4.83 3.43 1.42
N GLY A 468 6.06 2.96 1.66
CA GLY A 468 7.10 3.76 2.31
C GLY A 468 7.05 3.78 3.83
N TYR A 469 6.35 2.82 4.43
CA TYR A 469 6.21 2.69 5.88
C TYR A 469 6.98 1.46 6.37
N GLU A 470 7.52 1.54 7.59
CA GLU A 470 8.35 0.49 8.18
C GLU A 470 7.53 -0.77 8.51
N THR A 471 8.18 -1.93 8.40
CA THR A 471 7.55 -3.26 8.48
C THR A 471 8.02 -4.09 9.66
N ASN A 472 8.82 -3.50 10.56
CA ASN A 472 9.30 -4.11 11.80
C ASN A 472 8.24 -4.05 12.91
N ASN A 473 6.99 -4.36 12.57
CA ASN A 473 5.82 -4.32 13.44
C ASN A 473 4.80 -5.39 12.98
N GLY A 474 3.83 -5.71 13.83
CA GLY A 474 2.70 -6.58 13.43
C GLY A 474 1.70 -5.85 12.54
N GLY A 475 1.65 -4.53 12.63
CA GLY A 475 0.77 -3.66 11.88
C GLY A 475 1.07 -2.21 12.25
N LEU A 476 0.52 -1.29 11.47
CA LEU A 476 0.75 0.14 11.64
C LEU A 476 -0.42 0.94 11.07
N TYR A 477 -1.07 1.75 11.89
CA TYR A 477 -2.04 2.74 11.44
C TYR A 477 -1.37 4.09 11.13
N ILE A 478 -1.61 4.60 9.92
CA ILE A 478 -1.15 5.91 9.47
C ILE A 478 -2.34 6.85 9.28
N GLU A 479 -2.61 7.65 10.29
CA GLU A 479 -3.74 8.57 10.34
C GLU A 479 -3.74 9.60 9.20
N GLY A 480 -2.57 10.14 8.84
CA GLY A 480 -2.42 11.08 7.72
C GLY A 480 -2.81 10.51 6.34
N THR A 481 -3.13 9.21 6.26
CA THR A 481 -3.68 8.55 5.08
C THR A 481 -4.95 7.75 5.37
N GLY A 482 -5.45 7.78 6.61
CA GLY A 482 -6.56 6.94 7.06
C GLY A 482 -6.33 5.45 6.79
N THR A 483 -5.07 4.99 6.81
CA THR A 483 -4.71 3.65 6.32
C THR A 483 -4.01 2.81 7.38
N PHE A 484 -4.55 1.63 7.65
CA PHE A 484 -3.94 0.58 8.46
C PHE A 484 -3.21 -0.44 7.57
N PHE A 485 -1.96 -0.78 7.89
CA PHE A 485 -1.18 -1.79 7.18
C PHE A 485 -0.90 -2.99 8.09
N THR A 486 -1.11 -4.21 7.61
CA THR A 486 -0.84 -5.45 8.35
C THR A 486 -0.76 -6.66 7.42
N TYR A 487 -0.71 -7.86 7.98
CA TYR A 487 -0.67 -9.13 7.24
C TYR A 487 -1.47 -10.21 7.94
N GLU A 488 -1.97 -11.19 7.18
CA GLU A 488 -2.45 -12.45 7.77
C GLU A 488 -1.27 -13.26 8.33
N ARG A 489 -1.50 -14.01 9.41
CA ARG A 489 -0.45 -14.76 10.10
C ARG A 489 -0.94 -16.08 10.68
N THR A 490 -0.01 -17.01 10.86
CA THR A 490 -0.23 -18.23 11.66
C THR A 490 0.12 -17.99 13.13
N PRO A 491 -0.36 -18.85 14.07
CA PRO A 491 0.00 -18.77 15.48
C PRO A 491 1.50 -18.92 15.77
N GLU A 492 2.27 -19.52 14.87
CA GLU A 492 3.74 -19.66 15.00
C GLU A 492 4.47 -18.35 14.64
N GLU A 493 3.85 -17.52 13.80
CA GLU A 493 4.41 -16.25 13.33
C GLU A 493 4.14 -15.09 14.31
N SER A 494 3.06 -15.17 15.10
CA SER A 494 2.66 -14.14 16.06
C SER A 494 1.77 -14.70 17.17
N ILE A 495 1.94 -14.18 18.38
CA ILE A 495 1.04 -14.45 19.52
C ILE A 495 -0.36 -13.84 19.31
N TYR A 496 -0.46 -12.78 18.49
CA TYR A 496 -1.72 -12.12 18.16
C TYR A 496 -2.22 -12.60 16.81
N SER A 497 -3.48 -13.02 16.77
CA SER A 497 -4.18 -13.27 15.50
C SER A 497 -4.36 -11.97 14.70
N LEU A 498 -4.69 -12.07 13.41
CA LEU A 498 -5.01 -10.90 12.59
C LEU A 498 -6.18 -10.09 13.17
N GLU A 499 -7.24 -10.74 13.64
CA GLU A 499 -8.39 -10.03 14.22
C GLU A 499 -8.01 -9.31 15.52
N GLU A 500 -7.23 -9.96 16.37
CA GLU A 500 -6.81 -9.39 17.64
C GLU A 500 -5.94 -8.14 17.44
N LEU A 501 -4.95 -8.20 16.54
CA LEU A 501 -4.14 -7.03 16.21
C LEU A 501 -4.99 -5.96 15.50
N PHE A 502 -5.90 -6.36 14.62
CA PHE A 502 -6.80 -5.42 13.97
C PHE A 502 -7.65 -4.64 14.97
N ARG A 503 -8.19 -5.30 16.00
CA ARG A 503 -8.98 -4.64 17.06
C ARG A 503 -8.15 -3.60 17.81
N HIS A 504 -6.86 -3.87 18.04
CA HIS A 504 -5.91 -2.92 18.64
C HIS A 504 -5.73 -1.71 17.71
N GLU A 505 -5.32 -1.94 16.47
CA GLU A 505 -4.97 -0.88 15.51
C GLU A 505 -6.19 -0.05 15.06
N PHE A 506 -7.37 -0.68 14.99
CA PHE A 506 -8.63 0.01 14.76
C PHE A 506 -8.95 1.00 15.90
N THR A 507 -8.45 0.76 17.11
CA THR A 507 -8.59 1.72 18.21
C THR A 507 -7.75 2.98 17.96
N HIS A 508 -6.56 2.88 17.38
CA HIS A 508 -5.77 4.07 17.00
C HIS A 508 -6.49 4.92 15.94
N TYR A 509 -7.19 4.29 14.99
CA TYR A 509 -8.09 5.00 14.09
C TYR A 509 -9.18 5.76 14.87
N LEU A 510 -9.82 5.12 15.86
CA LEU A 510 -10.84 5.78 16.66
C LEU A 510 -10.27 6.91 17.53
N GLN A 511 -9.07 6.74 18.07
CA GLN A 511 -8.36 7.74 18.87
C GLN A 511 -8.12 9.02 18.06
N GLY A 512 -7.45 8.91 16.90
CA GLY A 512 -7.19 10.06 16.04
C GLY A 512 -8.46 10.76 15.56
N ARG A 513 -9.50 9.98 15.25
CA ARG A 513 -10.75 10.53 14.70
C ARG A 513 -11.66 11.18 15.74
N TYR A 514 -11.75 10.62 16.94
CA TYR A 514 -12.81 10.93 17.91
C TYR A 514 -12.31 11.40 19.29
N GLU A 515 -11.01 11.27 19.59
CA GLU A 515 -10.50 11.49 20.94
C GLU A 515 -9.33 12.48 21.04
N VAL A 516 -8.34 12.41 20.16
CA VAL A 516 -7.17 13.30 20.23
C VAL A 516 -7.27 14.36 19.12
N PRO A 517 -7.36 15.66 19.46
CA PRO A 517 -7.42 16.71 18.43
C PRO A 517 -6.10 16.88 17.68
N GLY A 518 -6.18 17.17 16.37
CA GLY A 518 -5.03 17.26 15.47
C GLY A 518 -4.49 15.90 15.04
N LEU A 519 -3.46 15.93 14.19
CA LEU A 519 -2.85 14.69 13.70
C LEU A 519 -1.97 14.02 14.77
N TRP A 520 -1.97 12.70 14.76
CA TRP A 520 -1.19 11.83 15.62
C TRP A 520 0.29 12.22 15.64
N GLY A 521 0.85 12.25 16.84
CA GLY A 521 2.24 12.65 17.08
C GLY A 521 2.50 14.15 16.91
N GLN A 522 1.49 14.96 16.55
CA GLN A 522 1.63 16.40 16.33
C GLN A 522 0.87 17.23 17.36
N GLY A 523 1.46 18.37 17.75
CA GLY A 523 0.86 19.27 18.73
C GLY A 523 1.34 19.03 20.15
N LYS A 524 0.97 19.97 21.04
CA LYS A 524 1.56 20.07 22.39
C LYS A 524 1.27 18.86 23.28
N ILE A 525 0.14 18.18 23.06
CA ILE A 525 -0.23 17.00 23.85
C ILE A 525 0.72 15.82 23.58
N TYR A 526 1.32 15.72 22.40
CA TYR A 526 2.28 14.66 22.05
C TYR A 526 3.72 14.96 22.48
N GLU A 527 4.05 16.23 22.79
CA GLU A 527 5.36 16.59 23.32
C GLU A 527 5.66 15.77 24.58
N ASN A 528 6.94 15.44 24.81
CA ASN A 528 7.40 14.64 25.94
C ASN A 528 6.74 13.25 26.06
N GLU A 529 6.14 12.74 24.98
CA GLU A 529 5.52 11.40 24.93
C GLU A 529 4.45 11.19 26.01
N ARG A 530 3.63 12.21 26.26
CA ARG A 530 2.58 12.15 27.29
C ARG A 530 1.57 11.03 27.08
N LEU A 531 1.23 10.78 25.82
CA LEU A 531 0.13 9.89 25.46
C LEU A 531 0.56 8.45 25.18
N SER A 532 1.86 8.10 25.21
CA SER A 532 2.31 6.75 24.83
C SER A 532 1.66 5.64 25.67
N TRP A 533 1.61 5.79 27.00
CA TRP A 533 0.91 4.83 27.86
C TRP A 533 -0.61 4.82 27.61
N PHE A 534 -1.18 5.98 27.30
CA PHE A 534 -2.62 6.15 27.16
C PHE A 534 -3.10 5.52 25.85
N GLU A 535 -2.51 5.88 24.72
CA GLU A 535 -2.90 5.43 23.39
C GLU A 535 -2.72 3.91 23.25
N GLU A 536 -1.53 3.40 23.58
CA GLU A 536 -1.25 1.96 23.51
C GLU A 536 -2.04 1.16 24.54
N GLY A 537 -2.14 1.68 25.77
CA GLY A 537 -2.94 1.05 26.82
C GLY A 537 -4.42 0.97 26.44
N ASN A 538 -4.97 2.03 25.84
CA ASN A 538 -6.35 2.04 25.36
C ASN A 538 -6.55 1.13 24.16
N ALA A 539 -5.60 1.08 23.23
CA ALA A 539 -5.67 0.16 22.09
C ALA A 539 -5.71 -1.30 22.55
N GLU A 540 -4.86 -1.67 23.52
CA GLU A 540 -4.89 -3.01 24.10
C GLU A 540 -6.16 -3.30 24.90
N PHE A 541 -6.67 -2.29 25.62
CA PHE A 541 -7.92 -2.37 26.36
C PHE A 541 -9.10 -2.58 25.43
N PHE A 542 -9.35 -1.68 24.48
CA PHE A 542 -10.48 -1.74 23.55
C PHE A 542 -10.41 -2.90 22.57
N ALA A 543 -9.22 -3.47 22.33
CA ALA A 543 -9.12 -4.74 21.62
C ALA A 543 -9.87 -5.89 22.35
N GLY A 544 -10.10 -5.75 23.65
CA GLY A 544 -10.95 -6.61 24.47
C GLY A 544 -12.46 -6.37 24.33
N ALA A 545 -12.91 -5.48 23.42
CA ALA A 545 -14.32 -5.15 23.26
C ALA A 545 -15.17 -6.35 22.84
N THR A 546 -16.34 -6.48 23.47
CA THR A 546 -17.34 -7.49 23.13
C THR A 546 -18.66 -6.84 22.76
N ARG A 547 -19.56 -7.62 22.16
CA ARG A 547 -20.91 -7.17 21.81
C ARG A 547 -21.80 -6.87 23.04
N THR A 548 -21.76 -7.72 24.06
CA THR A 548 -22.77 -7.73 25.15
C THR A 548 -22.22 -7.64 26.57
N ASP A 549 -20.91 -7.74 26.75
CA ASP A 549 -20.27 -7.89 28.07
C ASP A 549 -19.14 -6.88 28.26
N ASN A 550 -19.33 -5.68 27.69
CA ASN A 550 -18.39 -4.56 27.73
C ASN A 550 -17.01 -4.91 27.15
N VAL A 551 -15.96 -4.28 27.66
CA VAL A 551 -14.57 -4.61 27.36
C VAL A 551 -14.05 -5.59 28.41
N VAL A 552 -13.50 -6.72 27.96
CA VAL A 552 -12.98 -7.78 28.83
C VAL A 552 -11.46 -7.93 28.69
N PRO A 553 -10.74 -8.30 29.77
CA PRO A 553 -9.32 -8.58 29.68
C PRO A 553 -8.98 -9.71 28.71
N ARG A 554 -7.87 -9.56 27.98
CA ARG A 554 -7.36 -10.53 27.00
C ARG A 554 -6.29 -11.42 27.61
N LYS A 555 -6.41 -12.74 27.42
CA LYS A 555 -5.42 -13.72 27.91
C LYS A 555 -4.00 -13.43 27.42
N SER A 556 -3.86 -13.05 26.15
CA SER A 556 -2.57 -12.71 25.50
C SER A 556 -1.82 -11.58 26.22
N ILE A 557 -2.53 -10.53 26.63
CA ILE A 557 -1.95 -9.37 27.32
C ILE A 557 -1.68 -9.67 28.80
N ILE A 558 -2.62 -10.35 29.49
CA ILE A 558 -2.43 -10.74 30.88
C ILE A 558 -1.24 -11.69 31.03
N GLY A 559 -1.05 -12.60 30.07
CA GLY A 559 0.10 -13.51 30.05
C GLY A 559 1.46 -12.81 29.94
N GLY A 560 1.49 -11.55 29.51
CA GLY A 560 2.69 -10.71 29.49
C GLY A 560 2.97 -9.97 30.80
N LEU A 561 2.10 -10.03 31.81
CA LEU A 561 2.35 -9.45 33.13
C LEU A 561 3.28 -10.34 33.95
N SER A 562 4.34 -9.78 34.53
CA SER A 562 5.24 -10.56 35.40
C SER A 562 4.50 -11.19 36.59
N SER A 563 4.75 -12.49 36.81
CA SER A 563 4.28 -13.21 37.99
C SER A 563 4.99 -12.77 39.28
N ASN A 564 6.17 -12.14 39.16
CA ASN A 564 6.91 -11.56 40.28
C ASN A 564 6.44 -10.10 40.52
N PRO A 565 5.77 -9.80 41.65
CA PRO A 565 5.28 -8.45 41.93
C PRO A 565 6.38 -7.37 41.95
N ALA A 566 7.63 -7.73 42.28
CA ALA A 566 8.74 -6.77 42.34
C ALA A 566 9.21 -6.28 40.95
N GLU A 567 8.86 -6.99 39.88
CA GLU A 567 9.22 -6.64 38.50
C GLU A 567 8.13 -5.79 37.81
N ARG A 568 6.93 -5.70 38.41
CA ARG A 568 5.79 -4.97 37.82
C ARG A 568 6.02 -3.46 37.84
N TYR A 569 5.44 -2.78 36.85
CA TYR A 569 5.48 -1.32 36.81
C TYR A 569 4.61 -0.75 37.94
N THR A 570 5.09 0.34 38.56
CA THR A 570 4.24 1.17 39.42
C THR A 570 3.26 1.99 38.58
N ALA A 571 2.23 2.54 39.21
CA ALA A 571 1.32 3.49 38.55
C ALA A 571 2.09 4.70 37.99
N GLU A 572 3.04 5.24 38.77
CA GLU A 572 3.95 6.32 38.33
C GLU A 572 4.75 5.92 37.08
N ARG A 573 5.39 4.75 37.09
CA ARG A 573 6.18 4.27 35.95
C ARG A 573 5.31 4.06 34.71
N THR A 574 4.08 3.58 34.89
CA THR A 574 3.13 3.34 33.80
C THR A 574 2.65 4.65 33.18
N LEU A 575 2.20 5.63 34.00
CA LEU A 575 1.72 6.94 33.55
C LEU A 575 2.80 7.79 32.84
N ASN A 576 4.08 7.48 33.06
CA ASN A 576 5.21 8.16 32.46
C ASN A 576 5.99 7.24 31.51
N ALA A 577 5.39 6.12 31.09
CA ALA A 577 5.99 5.22 30.13
C ALA A 577 6.16 5.90 28.76
N LYS A 578 7.23 5.51 28.08
CA LYS A 578 7.62 6.01 26.76
C LYS A 578 7.87 4.83 25.84
N TYR A 579 7.90 5.09 24.54
CA TYR A 579 8.27 4.05 23.57
C TYR A 579 9.71 3.58 23.85
N GLY A 580 9.95 2.27 23.72
CA GLY A 580 11.29 1.68 23.86
C GLY A 580 11.31 0.20 24.23
N THR A 581 10.46 -0.24 25.17
CA THR A 581 10.30 -1.66 25.54
C THR A 581 8.87 -2.13 25.30
N TRP A 582 8.65 -3.43 25.07
CA TRP A 582 7.29 -3.96 24.90
C TRP A 582 6.50 -4.09 26.21
N ASP A 583 7.17 -4.11 27.36
CA ASP A 583 6.50 -4.37 28.64
C ASP A 583 5.45 -3.31 29.00
N PHE A 584 5.68 -2.04 28.63
CA PHE A 584 4.78 -0.97 29.05
C PHE A 584 3.37 -1.11 28.46
N TYR A 585 3.19 -1.80 27.33
CA TYR A 585 1.88 -2.07 26.74
C TYR A 585 1.00 -2.86 27.70
N ASN A 586 1.52 -3.96 28.24
CA ASN A 586 0.81 -4.84 29.17
C ASN A 586 0.43 -4.11 30.46
N TYR A 587 1.35 -3.30 31.00
CA TYR A 587 1.11 -2.52 32.22
C TYR A 587 0.15 -1.34 31.96
N SER A 588 0.24 -0.70 30.80
CA SER A 588 -0.69 0.37 30.42
C SER A 588 -2.11 -0.16 30.24
N PHE A 589 -2.27 -1.31 29.58
CA PHE A 589 -3.52 -2.06 29.54
C PHE A 589 -4.08 -2.30 30.95
N ALA A 590 -3.25 -2.84 31.85
CA ALA A 590 -3.71 -3.20 33.19
C ALA A 590 -4.20 -1.97 33.97
N LEU A 591 -3.55 -0.81 33.81
CA LEU A 591 -3.97 0.44 34.41
C LEU A 591 -5.28 0.95 33.81
N GLN A 592 -5.43 0.93 32.48
CA GLN A 592 -6.68 1.30 31.80
C GLN A 592 -7.84 0.39 32.24
N SER A 593 -7.62 -0.92 32.26
CA SER A 593 -8.60 -1.92 32.70
C SER A 593 -8.97 -1.72 34.18
N TYR A 594 -8.01 -1.42 35.06
CA TYR A 594 -8.29 -1.07 36.46
C TYR A 594 -9.17 0.17 36.55
N MET A 595 -8.81 1.26 35.88
CA MET A 595 -9.55 2.53 35.94
C MET A 595 -10.98 2.33 35.42
N TYR A 596 -11.16 1.67 34.27
CA TYR A 596 -12.48 1.37 33.72
C TYR A 596 -13.37 0.57 34.70
N ASN A 597 -12.81 -0.42 35.39
CA ASN A 597 -13.59 -1.31 36.25
C ASN A 597 -13.76 -0.82 37.70
N LYS A 598 -12.87 0.04 38.20
CA LYS A 598 -12.81 0.40 39.63
C LYS A 598 -12.82 1.90 39.90
N ARG A 599 -12.33 2.72 38.97
CA ARG A 599 -12.13 4.17 39.11
C ARG A 599 -12.51 4.90 37.83
N TYR A 600 -13.76 4.73 37.42
CA TYR A 600 -14.27 5.34 36.18
C TYR A 600 -14.17 6.87 36.23
N ASP A 601 -14.26 7.47 37.42
CA ASP A 601 -13.99 8.90 37.64
C ASP A 601 -12.61 9.35 37.14
N MET A 602 -11.59 8.49 37.30
CA MET A 602 -10.25 8.74 36.80
C MET A 602 -10.16 8.49 35.29
N PHE A 603 -10.77 7.39 34.84
CA PHE A 603 -10.79 7.00 33.44
C PHE A 603 -11.40 8.12 32.59
N ASP A 604 -12.65 8.49 32.89
CA ASP A 604 -13.38 9.56 32.23
C ASP A 604 -12.60 10.88 32.23
N LYS A 605 -12.09 11.31 33.39
CA LYS A 605 -11.33 12.56 33.50
C LYS A 605 -10.07 12.62 32.64
N ILE A 606 -9.36 11.50 32.45
CA ILE A 606 -8.19 11.45 31.56
C ILE A 606 -8.62 11.63 30.11
N HIS A 607 -9.62 10.87 29.66
CA HIS A 607 -10.19 10.99 28.32
C HIS A 607 -10.66 12.44 28.06
N ASP A 608 -11.34 13.05 29.03
CA ASP A 608 -11.85 14.41 28.96
C ASP A 608 -10.76 15.48 28.78
N LEU A 609 -9.65 15.36 29.51
CA LEU A 609 -8.53 16.31 29.43
C LEU A 609 -7.83 16.22 28.08
N ILE A 610 -7.72 15.01 27.52
CA ILE A 610 -7.14 14.76 26.19
C ILE A 610 -8.02 15.37 25.10
N ARG A 611 -9.33 15.10 25.12
CA ARG A 611 -10.30 15.66 24.16
C ARG A 611 -10.34 17.18 24.15
N LYS A 612 -10.23 17.79 25.35
CA LYS A 612 -10.16 19.25 25.50
C LYS A 612 -8.82 19.84 25.07
N ASN A 613 -7.83 18.99 24.75
CA ASN A 613 -6.45 19.36 24.47
C ASN A 613 -5.83 20.23 25.58
N ASP A 614 -6.24 20.00 26.84
CA ASP A 614 -5.78 20.77 27.99
C ASP A 614 -4.51 20.14 28.58
N VAL A 615 -3.38 20.40 27.91
CA VAL A 615 -2.07 19.88 28.29
C VAL A 615 -1.68 20.23 29.73
N THR A 616 -2.07 21.42 30.20
CA THR A 616 -1.67 21.89 31.55
C THR A 616 -2.43 21.13 32.63
N ALA A 617 -3.76 21.00 32.48
CA ALA A 617 -4.56 20.24 33.42
C ALA A 617 -4.27 18.73 33.33
N TYR A 618 -3.98 18.20 32.13
CA TYR A 618 -3.51 16.84 31.93
C TYR A 618 -2.22 16.56 32.73
N ASP A 619 -1.17 17.37 32.57
CA ASP A 619 0.10 17.18 33.29
C ASP A 619 -0.09 17.30 34.81
N ALA A 620 -0.90 18.25 35.27
CA ALA A 620 -1.20 18.42 36.69
C ALA A 620 -1.93 17.21 37.28
N TYR A 621 -2.91 16.67 36.55
CA TYR A 621 -3.66 15.50 36.97
C TYR A 621 -2.79 14.24 36.95
N ARG A 622 -2.05 14.01 35.86
CA ARG A 622 -1.08 12.91 35.74
C ARG A 622 -0.03 12.94 36.85
N SER A 623 0.49 14.12 37.23
CA SER A 623 1.43 14.27 38.35
C SER A 623 0.79 13.92 39.70
N THR A 624 -0.49 14.28 39.89
CA THR A 624 -1.26 13.91 41.07
C THR A 624 -1.39 12.39 41.17
N LEU A 625 -1.83 11.74 40.09
CA LEU A 625 -1.98 10.28 40.04
C LEU A 625 -0.65 9.54 40.24
N SER A 626 0.44 10.04 39.66
CA SER A 626 1.77 9.47 39.81
C SER A 626 2.25 9.42 41.28
N LYS A 627 1.76 10.33 42.13
CA LYS A 627 2.13 10.42 43.55
C LYS A 627 1.13 9.73 44.47
N ASP A 628 0.06 9.15 43.94
CA ASP A 628 -0.98 8.51 44.73
C ASP A 628 -0.58 7.07 45.11
N ALA A 629 -0.17 6.90 46.37
CA ALA A 629 0.22 5.61 46.91
C ALA A 629 -0.95 4.61 46.99
N ASN A 630 -2.19 5.08 47.17
CA ASN A 630 -3.37 4.22 47.20
C ASN A 630 -3.70 3.70 45.81
N LEU A 631 -3.66 4.58 44.80
CA LEU A 631 -3.77 4.17 43.39
C LEU A 631 -2.76 3.09 43.05
N ASN A 632 -1.48 3.30 43.39
CA ASN A 632 -0.46 2.30 43.10
C ASN A 632 -0.75 0.96 43.78
N LYS A 633 -1.17 0.98 45.05
CA LYS A 633 -1.53 -0.24 45.79
C LYS A 633 -2.68 -0.99 45.11
N GLU A 634 -3.78 -0.30 44.81
CA GLU A 634 -4.95 -0.91 44.17
C GLU A 634 -4.64 -1.43 42.77
N TYR A 635 -3.79 -0.72 42.03
CA TYR A 635 -3.29 -1.17 40.74
C TYR A 635 -2.45 -2.46 40.84
N GLN A 636 -1.55 -2.57 41.83
CA GLN A 636 -0.80 -3.82 42.08
C GLN A 636 -1.73 -4.98 42.45
N ASP A 637 -2.71 -4.74 43.32
CA ASP A 637 -3.71 -5.75 43.73
C ASP A 637 -4.56 -6.20 42.52
N TYR A 638 -4.93 -5.27 41.65
CA TYR A 638 -5.67 -5.58 40.42
C TYR A 638 -4.84 -6.41 39.43
N MET A 639 -3.57 -6.07 39.22
CA MET A 639 -2.67 -6.88 38.40
C MET A 639 -2.52 -8.30 38.96
N GLN A 640 -2.42 -8.45 40.29
CA GLN A 640 -2.37 -9.77 40.92
C GLN A 640 -3.65 -10.56 40.63
N MET A 641 -4.82 -9.92 40.75
CA MET A 641 -6.10 -10.54 40.39
C MET A 641 -6.13 -10.98 38.92
N LEU A 642 -5.62 -10.18 37.98
CA LEU A 642 -5.54 -10.57 36.58
C LEU A 642 -4.64 -11.80 36.38
N VAL A 643 -3.43 -11.79 36.95
CA VAL A 643 -2.46 -12.89 36.86
C VAL A 643 -3.03 -14.18 37.45
N ASP A 644 -3.62 -14.12 38.65
CA ASP A 644 -4.21 -15.28 39.34
C ASP A 644 -5.39 -15.90 38.55
N ASN A 645 -6.04 -15.10 37.71
CA ASN A 645 -7.18 -15.52 36.92
C ASN A 645 -6.87 -15.61 35.42
N CYS A 646 -5.60 -15.57 35.00
CA CYS A 646 -5.19 -15.54 33.59
C CYS A 646 -5.85 -16.66 32.76
N GLU A 647 -5.89 -17.89 33.30
CA GLU A 647 -6.48 -19.05 32.64
C GLU A 647 -8.01 -19.01 32.49
N LYS A 648 -8.69 -18.08 33.17
CA LYS A 648 -10.16 -17.88 33.04
C LYS A 648 -10.52 -16.90 31.92
N TYR A 649 -9.56 -16.12 31.43
CA TYR A 649 -9.76 -15.19 30.34
C TYR A 649 -9.50 -15.85 28.99
N ASN A 650 -10.19 -15.34 27.96
CA ASN A 650 -9.97 -15.72 26.57
C ASN A 650 -9.61 -14.47 25.76
N VAL A 651 -9.29 -14.64 24.48
CA VAL A 651 -9.24 -13.52 23.53
C VAL A 651 -10.65 -13.34 22.95
N PRO A 652 -11.30 -12.18 23.12
CA PRO A 652 -12.63 -11.94 22.59
C PRO A 652 -12.54 -11.75 21.07
N LEU A 653 -13.01 -12.76 20.33
CA LEU A 653 -13.13 -12.74 18.88
C LEU A 653 -14.62 -12.70 18.51
N VAL A 654 -14.92 -12.19 17.30
CA VAL A 654 -16.30 -12.15 16.81
C VAL A 654 -16.90 -13.55 16.68
N SER A 655 -18.16 -13.69 17.08
CA SER A 655 -18.92 -14.93 16.97
C SER A 655 -19.12 -15.37 15.51
N ASP A 656 -19.29 -16.68 15.30
CA ASP A 656 -19.73 -17.25 14.02
C ASP A 656 -21.15 -16.80 13.64
N ASP A 657 -21.93 -16.31 14.61
CA ASP A 657 -23.26 -15.75 14.36
C ASP A 657 -23.24 -14.60 13.34
N TYR A 658 -22.14 -13.84 13.23
CA TYR A 658 -22.01 -12.76 12.23
C TYR A 658 -21.87 -13.25 10.78
N LEU A 659 -21.51 -14.52 10.61
CA LEU A 659 -21.29 -15.15 9.30
C LEU A 659 -22.46 -16.07 8.91
N ALA A 660 -23.40 -16.28 9.84
CA ALA A 660 -24.56 -17.11 9.61
C ALA A 660 -25.47 -16.51 8.54
N ASN A 661 -26.20 -17.36 7.81
CA ASN A 661 -27.26 -16.91 6.94
C ASN A 661 -28.49 -16.59 7.78
N HIS A 662 -28.91 -15.32 7.81
CA HIS A 662 -30.07 -14.86 8.58
C HIS A 662 -31.29 -14.73 7.68
N ALA A 663 -32.46 -15.17 8.16
CA ALA A 663 -33.70 -15.04 7.41
C ALA A 663 -33.98 -13.57 7.03
N PRO A 664 -34.64 -13.30 5.90
CA PRO A 664 -35.06 -11.95 5.56
C PRO A 664 -35.96 -11.33 6.62
N LYS A 665 -35.76 -10.05 6.93
CA LYS A 665 -36.64 -9.29 7.82
C LYS A 665 -36.63 -7.80 7.44
N PRO A 666 -37.80 -7.15 7.30
CA PRO A 666 -37.86 -5.72 7.00
C PRO A 666 -37.17 -4.86 8.06
N VAL A 667 -36.41 -3.84 7.63
CA VAL A 667 -35.73 -2.91 8.55
C VAL A 667 -36.75 -2.12 9.38
N SER A 668 -37.96 -1.88 8.86
CA SER A 668 -39.06 -1.28 9.63
C SER A 668 -39.41 -2.11 10.88
N ASP A 669 -39.43 -3.43 10.74
CA ASP A 669 -39.83 -4.35 11.81
C ASP A 669 -38.69 -4.50 12.82
N ILE A 670 -37.45 -4.63 12.32
CA ILE A 670 -36.23 -4.60 13.14
C ILE A 670 -36.21 -3.31 13.97
N ALA A 671 -36.46 -2.16 13.33
CA ALA A 671 -36.45 -0.87 13.99
C ALA A 671 -37.55 -0.75 15.04
N ALA A 672 -38.76 -1.22 14.75
CA ALA A 672 -39.87 -1.22 15.70
C ALA A 672 -39.56 -2.09 16.93
N GLU A 673 -39.00 -3.29 16.72
CA GLU A 673 -38.63 -4.19 17.81
C GLU A 673 -37.50 -3.64 18.67
N ILE A 674 -36.43 -3.10 18.07
CA ILE A 674 -35.34 -2.44 18.80
C ILE A 674 -35.88 -1.24 19.57
N THR A 675 -36.70 -0.40 18.94
CA THR A 675 -37.31 0.78 19.57
C THR A 675 -38.12 0.40 20.80
N ALA A 676 -38.92 -0.66 20.71
CA ALA A 676 -39.73 -1.16 21.82
C ALA A 676 -38.87 -1.74 22.95
N GLU A 677 -37.88 -2.59 22.64
CA GLU A 677 -37.00 -3.24 23.62
C GLU A 677 -36.09 -2.24 24.35
N ALA A 678 -35.58 -1.25 23.62
CA ALA A 678 -34.69 -0.21 24.13
C ALA A 678 -35.43 1.02 24.67
N LYS A 679 -36.76 1.09 24.51
CA LYS A 679 -37.63 2.21 24.92
C LYS A 679 -37.20 3.56 24.33
N LEU A 680 -36.87 3.57 23.03
CA LEU A 680 -36.38 4.76 22.33
C LEU A 680 -37.53 5.66 21.85
N LYS A 681 -37.22 6.95 21.72
CA LYS A 681 -38.05 7.97 21.08
C LYS A 681 -37.27 8.64 19.95
N ASN A 682 -37.96 9.39 19.08
CA ASN A 682 -37.35 10.16 17.99
C ASN A 682 -36.42 9.30 17.11
N VAL A 683 -36.88 8.10 16.76
CA VAL A 683 -36.06 7.10 16.09
C VAL A 683 -35.89 7.42 14.61
N SER A 684 -34.67 7.30 14.12
CA SER A 684 -34.30 7.36 12.72
C SER A 684 -33.46 6.14 12.34
N VAL A 685 -33.54 5.72 11.08
CA VAL A 685 -32.80 4.56 10.58
C VAL A 685 -32.14 4.88 9.25
N LYS A 686 -30.86 4.57 9.14
CA LYS A 686 -30.07 4.61 7.91
C LYS A 686 -29.77 3.17 7.47
N LYS A 687 -29.86 2.93 6.16
CA LYS A 687 -29.40 1.68 5.53
C LYS A 687 -28.06 1.95 4.85
N ASN A 688 -27.13 1.00 4.92
CA ASN A 688 -25.81 1.09 4.33
C ASN A 688 -25.54 -0.15 3.46
N LYS A 689 -24.86 0.04 2.33
CA LYS A 689 -24.44 -1.06 1.45
C LYS A 689 -23.01 -1.51 1.77
N SER A 690 -22.80 -2.82 1.79
CA SER A 690 -21.46 -3.41 1.80
C SER A 690 -21.38 -4.56 0.82
N GLN A 691 -20.16 -4.98 0.47
CA GLN A 691 -19.93 -5.97 -0.58
C GLN A 691 -20.61 -7.32 -0.34
N PHE A 692 -20.67 -7.79 0.90
CA PHE A 692 -21.20 -9.12 1.23
C PHE A 692 -22.59 -9.11 1.86
N PHE A 693 -22.97 -8.00 2.47
CA PHE A 693 -24.22 -7.84 3.20
C PHE A 693 -24.53 -6.35 3.35
N ASN A 694 -25.80 -6.01 3.52
CA ASN A 694 -26.18 -4.65 3.90
C ASN A 694 -26.23 -4.54 5.42
N THR A 695 -26.16 -3.31 5.93
CA THR A 695 -26.34 -3.03 7.36
C THR A 695 -27.37 -1.93 7.57
N PHE A 696 -27.84 -1.81 8.81
CA PHE A 696 -28.64 -0.67 9.25
C PHE A 696 -27.95 0.00 10.43
N THR A 697 -28.19 1.30 10.58
CA THR A 697 -27.85 2.08 11.76
C THR A 697 -29.12 2.78 12.24
N LEU A 698 -29.58 2.45 13.44
CA LEU A 698 -30.74 3.03 14.09
C LEU A 698 -30.27 3.96 15.20
N GLN A 699 -30.77 5.18 15.22
CA GLN A 699 -30.49 6.17 16.27
C GLN A 699 -31.80 6.64 16.90
N GLY A 700 -31.84 6.74 18.23
CA GLY A 700 -32.98 7.30 18.95
C GLY A 700 -32.57 7.84 20.32
N THR A 701 -33.48 8.56 20.97
CA THR A 701 -33.29 9.11 22.30
C THR A 701 -33.82 8.15 23.37
N TYR A 702 -32.98 7.82 24.35
CA TYR A 702 -33.38 7.14 25.58
C TYR A 702 -33.55 8.15 26.70
N THR A 703 -34.69 8.09 27.41
CA THR A 703 -34.92 8.87 28.65
C THR A 703 -34.98 7.92 29.83
N GLY A 704 -34.05 8.07 30.77
CA GLY A 704 -33.91 7.25 31.95
C GLY A 704 -34.77 7.70 33.14
N THR A 705 -34.36 7.30 34.34
CA THR A 705 -34.94 7.76 35.60
C THR A 705 -34.42 9.15 35.97
N ALA A 706 -34.78 9.65 37.16
CA ALA A 706 -34.13 10.82 37.74
C ALA A 706 -32.61 10.64 37.74
N ALA A 707 -31.89 11.66 37.30
CA ALA A 707 -30.44 11.66 37.18
C ALA A 707 -29.78 11.52 38.57
N LYS A 708 -28.77 10.66 38.66
CA LYS A 708 -28.01 10.40 39.89
C LYS A 708 -26.56 10.86 39.81
N GLY A 709 -26.22 11.56 38.73
CA GLY A 709 -24.86 11.93 38.38
C GLY A 709 -24.37 11.05 37.24
N GLU A 710 -23.57 11.65 36.37
CA GLU A 710 -23.14 11.11 35.08
C GLU A 710 -22.64 9.66 35.17
N TYR A 711 -21.77 9.34 36.14
CA TYR A 711 -21.27 7.99 36.33
C TYR A 711 -22.33 6.94 36.72
N GLU A 712 -23.24 7.26 37.64
CA GLU A 712 -24.30 6.33 38.05
C GLU A 712 -25.31 6.11 36.91
N ASP A 713 -25.58 7.16 36.15
CA ASP A 713 -26.45 7.13 34.98
C ASP A 713 -25.79 6.36 33.83
N TRP A 714 -24.47 6.53 33.63
CA TRP A 714 -23.63 5.78 32.67
C TRP A 714 -23.66 4.27 32.95
N LYS A 715 -23.48 3.85 34.21
CA LYS A 715 -23.60 2.43 34.60
C LYS A 715 -25.00 1.90 34.31
N THR A 716 -26.02 2.70 34.61
CA THR A 716 -27.42 2.33 34.40
C THR A 716 -27.71 2.11 32.92
N ILE A 717 -27.28 3.03 32.04
CA ILE A 717 -27.50 2.89 30.59
C ILE A 717 -26.64 1.77 30.00
N THR A 718 -25.40 1.58 30.46
CA THR A 718 -24.53 0.47 30.04
C THR A 718 -25.20 -0.88 30.29
N GLN A 719 -25.71 -1.09 31.51
CA GLN A 719 -26.44 -2.31 31.86
C GLN A 719 -27.70 -2.48 31.00
N ASN A 720 -28.49 -1.41 30.85
CA ASN A 720 -29.71 -1.45 30.05
C ASN A 720 -29.46 -1.80 28.58
N VAL A 721 -28.42 -1.23 27.96
CA VAL A 721 -28.05 -1.54 26.57
C VAL A 721 -27.58 -2.99 26.44
N ASN A 722 -26.73 -3.48 27.35
CA ASN A 722 -26.31 -4.88 27.33
C ASN A 722 -27.49 -5.85 27.50
N ASP A 723 -28.39 -5.57 28.44
CA ASP A 723 -29.59 -6.39 28.66
C ASP A 723 -30.53 -6.34 27.45
N THR A 724 -30.64 -5.20 26.79
CA THR A 724 -31.41 -5.05 25.55
C THR A 724 -30.82 -5.90 24.44
N LEU A 725 -29.51 -5.86 24.22
CA LEU A 725 -28.84 -6.70 23.23
C LEU A 725 -29.03 -8.20 23.54
N LYS A 726 -28.98 -8.60 24.82
CA LYS A 726 -29.24 -9.98 25.25
C LYS A 726 -30.69 -10.40 24.98
N ARG A 727 -31.68 -9.55 25.29
CA ARG A 727 -33.10 -9.81 24.98
C ARG A 727 -33.36 -9.90 23.48
N LEU A 728 -32.79 -9.01 22.69
CA LEU A 728 -32.87 -9.05 21.22
C LEU A 728 -32.28 -10.37 20.69
N SER A 729 -31.14 -10.80 21.21
CA SER A 729 -30.47 -12.03 20.81
C SER A 729 -31.27 -13.31 21.13
N ALA A 730 -32.21 -13.23 22.06
CA ALA A 730 -33.10 -14.33 22.43
C ALA A 730 -34.39 -14.39 21.57
N LYS A 731 -34.65 -13.40 20.71
CA LYS A 731 -35.77 -13.43 19.77
C LYS A 731 -35.50 -14.43 18.63
N GLU A 732 -36.55 -14.86 17.95
CA GLU A 732 -36.49 -15.88 16.90
C GLU A 732 -35.58 -15.49 15.73
N TRP A 733 -35.54 -14.20 15.37
CA TRP A 733 -34.72 -13.73 14.25
C TRP A 733 -33.24 -13.65 14.64
N THR A 734 -32.42 -14.55 14.09
CA THR A 734 -31.01 -14.70 14.45
C THR A 734 -30.13 -13.50 14.08
N GLY A 735 -30.59 -12.62 13.18
CA GLY A 735 -29.86 -11.41 12.79
C GLY A 735 -29.63 -10.44 13.96
N TYR A 736 -30.42 -10.52 15.04
CA TYR A 736 -30.20 -9.74 16.25
C TYR A 736 -28.86 -10.03 16.96
N LYS A 737 -28.28 -11.20 16.72
CA LYS A 737 -26.95 -11.54 17.25
C LYS A 737 -25.83 -10.75 16.60
N THR A 738 -26.08 -10.09 15.46
CA THR A 738 -25.14 -9.17 14.81
C THR A 738 -25.19 -7.75 15.36
N VAL A 739 -26.16 -7.45 16.24
CA VAL A 739 -26.42 -6.08 16.66
C VAL A 739 -25.42 -5.66 17.73
N THR A 740 -24.69 -4.58 17.46
CA THR A 740 -23.92 -3.80 18.43
C THR A 740 -24.66 -2.51 18.78
N ALA A 741 -24.37 -1.93 19.94
CA ALA A 741 -24.99 -0.67 20.34
C ALA A 741 -24.10 0.16 21.25
N TYR A 742 -24.24 1.47 21.16
CA TYR A 742 -23.57 2.44 22.02
C TYR A 742 -24.50 3.62 22.33
N PHE A 743 -24.07 4.49 23.23
CA PHE A 743 -24.80 5.68 23.63
C PHE A 743 -23.83 6.85 23.79
N VAL A 744 -24.29 8.05 23.48
CA VAL A 744 -23.51 9.30 23.45
C VAL A 744 -24.37 10.48 23.90
N ASN A 745 -23.75 11.64 24.09
CA ASN A 745 -24.41 12.91 24.39
C ASN A 745 -25.25 12.86 25.69
N TYR A 746 -24.62 12.49 26.81
CA TYR A 746 -25.24 12.58 28.13
C TYR A 746 -25.81 13.98 28.38
N ARG A 747 -27.03 14.04 28.91
CA ARG A 747 -27.70 15.29 29.31
C ARG A 747 -28.77 15.01 30.35
N VAL A 748 -29.16 16.05 31.09
CA VAL A 748 -30.31 16.01 32.01
C VAL A 748 -31.40 16.92 31.47
N ASN A 749 -32.60 16.37 31.26
CA ASN A 749 -33.72 17.12 30.72
C ASN A 749 -34.39 18.02 31.77
N ALA A 750 -35.34 18.85 31.34
CA ALA A 750 -36.05 19.79 32.20
C ALA A 750 -36.81 19.15 33.38
N SER A 751 -37.12 17.85 33.27
CA SER A 751 -37.79 17.06 34.33
C SER A 751 -36.79 16.40 35.31
N GLY A 752 -35.50 16.67 35.16
CA GLY A 752 -34.44 16.09 36.01
C GLY A 752 -34.12 14.63 35.68
N GLN A 753 -34.52 14.13 34.51
CA GLN A 753 -34.19 12.77 34.05
C GLN A 753 -32.97 12.80 33.15
N PHE A 754 -32.12 11.78 33.24
CA PHE A 754 -30.99 11.65 32.33
C PHE A 754 -31.45 11.15 30.94
N GLU A 755 -30.77 11.62 29.90
CA GLU A 755 -31.02 11.25 28.52
C GLU A 755 -29.71 10.96 27.78
N TYR A 756 -29.79 10.03 26.83
CA TYR A 756 -28.71 9.68 25.90
C TYR A 756 -29.27 9.54 24.49
N ASP A 757 -28.43 9.80 23.49
CA ASP A 757 -28.69 9.29 22.14
C ASP A 757 -28.09 7.89 22.07
N VAL A 758 -28.91 6.92 21.68
CA VAL A 758 -28.54 5.51 21.61
C VAL A 758 -28.54 5.07 20.16
N VAL A 759 -27.46 4.42 19.76
CA VAL A 759 -27.23 3.96 18.39
C VAL A 759 -27.11 2.45 18.38
N PHE A 760 -27.87 1.79 17.51
CA PHE A 760 -27.81 0.37 17.22
C PHE A 760 -27.32 0.17 15.78
N HIS A 761 -26.42 -0.79 15.58
CA HIS A 761 -25.93 -1.17 14.26
C HIS A 761 -26.03 -2.69 14.10
N GLY A 762 -26.48 -3.17 12.94
CA GLY A 762 -26.61 -4.61 12.70
C GLY A 762 -26.83 -4.95 11.23
N ILE A 763 -26.92 -6.25 10.94
CA ILE A 763 -27.15 -6.74 9.59
C ILE A 763 -28.54 -6.34 9.08
N ASN A 764 -28.62 -5.96 7.81
CA ASN A 764 -29.86 -5.71 7.10
C ASN A 764 -30.06 -6.84 6.08
N THR A 765 -31.06 -7.69 6.35
CA THR A 765 -31.48 -8.78 5.45
C THR A 765 -32.82 -8.51 4.77
N GLU A 766 -33.31 -7.26 4.78
CA GLU A 766 -34.53 -6.91 4.07
C GLU A 766 -34.42 -7.33 2.61
N GLU A 767 -35.31 -8.23 2.17
CA GLU A 767 -35.40 -8.65 0.78
C GLU A 767 -35.97 -7.48 -0.04
N GLY A 768 -35.13 -6.90 -0.90
CA GLY A 768 -35.45 -5.79 -1.80
C GLY A 768 -34.34 -4.72 -1.81
N ALA A 769 -33.37 -4.71 -2.74
CA ALA A 769 -33.18 -5.54 -3.92
C ALA A 769 -31.68 -5.81 -4.09
N GLU A 770 -31.29 -7.08 -4.26
CA GLU A 770 -30.22 -7.31 -5.23
C GLU A 770 -30.72 -6.71 -6.53
N ASN A 771 -30.03 -5.69 -7.00
CA ASN A 771 -30.30 -5.12 -8.30
C ASN A 771 -30.10 -6.24 -9.33
N LYS A 772 -31.17 -6.69 -9.99
CA LYS A 772 -31.02 -7.70 -11.03
C LYS A 772 -30.48 -6.96 -12.24
N ALA A 773 -29.31 -7.38 -12.72
CA ALA A 773 -28.73 -6.75 -13.89
C ALA A 773 -29.76 -6.69 -15.02
N PRO A 774 -29.87 -5.56 -15.75
CA PRO A 774 -30.80 -5.42 -16.85
C PRO A 774 -30.55 -6.51 -17.88
N VAL A 775 -31.55 -6.86 -18.67
CA VAL A 775 -31.38 -7.74 -19.83
C VAL A 775 -31.06 -6.87 -21.04
N ALA A 776 -29.85 -7.03 -21.59
CA ALA A 776 -29.45 -6.39 -22.84
C ALA A 776 -29.98 -7.21 -24.03
N VAL A 777 -30.74 -6.58 -24.92
CA VAL A 777 -31.20 -7.19 -26.19
C VAL A 777 -30.64 -6.35 -27.34
N ILE A 778 -29.90 -6.99 -28.25
CA ILE A 778 -29.13 -6.30 -29.30
C ILE A 778 -29.73 -6.42 -30.72
N ASN A 779 -30.87 -7.07 -30.90
CA ASN A 779 -31.67 -7.16 -32.16
C ASN A 779 -30.91 -7.40 -33.48
N GLY A 780 -29.68 -7.90 -33.44
CA GLY A 780 -28.92 -8.32 -34.62
C GLY A 780 -29.24 -9.77 -35.03
N PRO A 781 -28.52 -10.33 -36.02
CA PRO A 781 -27.40 -9.72 -36.74
C PRO A 781 -27.80 -8.54 -37.64
N TYR A 782 -26.83 -7.69 -37.98
CA TYR A 782 -27.02 -6.53 -38.86
C TYR A 782 -26.28 -6.70 -40.19
N SER A 783 -26.78 -6.06 -41.25
CA SER A 783 -26.08 -6.02 -42.55
C SER A 783 -26.31 -4.69 -43.28
N GLY A 784 -25.35 -4.28 -44.10
CA GLY A 784 -25.43 -3.06 -44.90
C GLY A 784 -24.30 -2.94 -45.93
N ASN A 785 -24.27 -1.85 -46.68
CA ASN A 785 -23.19 -1.57 -47.64
C ASN A 785 -22.21 -0.53 -47.10
N VAL A 786 -21.00 -0.51 -47.65
CA VAL A 786 -20.02 0.53 -47.37
C VAL A 786 -20.63 1.93 -47.63
N ASN A 787 -20.42 2.85 -46.69
CA ASN A 787 -20.91 4.23 -46.69
C ASN A 787 -22.45 4.41 -46.58
N GLU A 788 -23.20 3.36 -46.23
CA GLU A 788 -24.64 3.46 -45.93
C GLU A 788 -24.90 3.32 -44.42
N ALA A 789 -25.88 4.06 -43.90
CA ALA A 789 -26.21 4.05 -42.47
C ALA A 789 -27.00 2.80 -42.09
N ILE A 790 -26.51 2.07 -41.09
CA ILE A 790 -27.18 0.92 -40.49
C ILE A 790 -27.87 1.39 -39.19
N SER A 791 -29.15 1.09 -39.03
CA SER A 791 -29.92 1.40 -37.81
C SER A 791 -29.81 0.27 -36.79
N PHE A 792 -29.32 0.58 -35.60
CA PHE A 792 -29.19 -0.36 -34.49
C PHE A 792 -30.38 -0.22 -33.53
N LYS A 793 -30.81 -1.35 -32.96
CA LYS A 793 -31.96 -1.42 -32.05
C LYS A 793 -31.60 -2.13 -30.75
N SER A 794 -32.19 -1.64 -29.67
CA SER A 794 -32.14 -2.27 -28.34
C SER A 794 -33.53 -2.70 -27.84
N ASP A 795 -34.46 -2.93 -28.77
CA ASP A 795 -35.86 -3.22 -28.49
C ASP A 795 -35.99 -4.52 -27.68
N GLY A 796 -36.65 -4.42 -26.53
CA GLY A 796 -36.79 -5.52 -25.57
C GLY A 796 -35.75 -5.53 -24.46
N SER A 797 -34.76 -4.62 -24.49
CA SER A 797 -33.91 -4.39 -23.32
C SER A 797 -34.77 -3.89 -22.17
N LYS A 798 -34.68 -4.55 -21.02
CA LYS A 798 -35.53 -4.27 -19.86
C LYS A 798 -34.78 -4.55 -18.57
N ASP A 799 -35.22 -3.88 -17.53
CA ASP A 799 -34.85 -4.20 -16.16
C ASP A 799 -36.12 -4.68 -15.44
N GLU A 800 -36.01 -5.77 -14.68
CA GLU A 800 -37.15 -6.37 -13.97
C GLU A 800 -37.43 -5.69 -12.63
N ASP A 801 -36.44 -5.03 -12.02
CA ASP A 801 -36.56 -4.39 -10.71
C ASP A 801 -36.22 -2.89 -10.71
N GLY A 802 -35.95 -2.31 -11.89
CA GLY A 802 -35.64 -0.90 -12.07
C GLY A 802 -35.90 -0.40 -13.49
N LYS A 803 -35.10 0.57 -13.97
CA LYS A 803 -35.15 1.12 -15.33
C LYS A 803 -33.76 1.32 -15.90
N ILE A 804 -33.61 1.13 -17.21
CA ILE A 804 -32.34 1.41 -17.91
C ILE A 804 -32.14 2.94 -18.00
N ILE A 805 -31.00 3.43 -17.53
CA ILE A 805 -30.62 4.86 -17.55
C ILE A 805 -29.58 5.21 -18.61
N SER A 806 -28.80 4.24 -19.09
CA SER A 806 -27.82 4.49 -20.15
C SER A 806 -27.59 3.29 -21.06
N TYR A 807 -27.23 3.61 -22.30
CA TYR A 807 -26.86 2.68 -23.36
C TYR A 807 -25.45 3.05 -23.83
N LYS A 808 -24.61 2.06 -24.12
CA LYS A 808 -23.31 2.26 -24.77
C LYS A 808 -23.14 1.22 -25.86
N TRP A 809 -23.01 1.70 -27.09
CA TRP A 809 -22.74 0.90 -28.27
C TRP A 809 -21.26 1.00 -28.63
N GLU A 810 -20.64 -0.15 -28.93
CA GLU A 810 -19.29 -0.27 -29.49
C GLU A 810 -19.42 -1.02 -30.82
N PHE A 811 -19.14 -0.38 -31.96
CA PHE A 811 -19.48 -0.91 -33.28
C PHE A 811 -18.45 -1.88 -33.89
N GLY A 812 -17.33 -2.10 -33.18
CA GLY A 812 -16.26 -3.02 -33.60
C GLY A 812 -15.21 -2.42 -34.54
N ASP A 813 -15.35 -1.15 -34.93
CA ASP A 813 -14.40 -0.40 -35.77
C ASP A 813 -13.64 0.72 -35.00
N GLY A 814 -13.82 0.77 -33.68
CA GLY A 814 -13.23 1.78 -32.79
C GLY A 814 -14.16 2.95 -32.45
N THR A 815 -15.34 3.04 -33.07
CA THR A 815 -16.34 4.08 -32.77
C THR A 815 -17.38 3.61 -31.75
N VAL A 816 -18.02 4.58 -31.08
CA VAL A 816 -19.01 4.35 -30.00
C VAL A 816 -20.20 5.30 -30.08
N SER A 817 -21.34 4.92 -29.49
CA SER A 817 -22.51 5.81 -29.30
C SER A 817 -23.17 5.57 -27.94
N ASN A 818 -23.80 6.61 -27.39
CA ASN A 818 -24.59 6.53 -26.15
C ASN A 818 -26.11 6.66 -26.38
N GLU A 819 -26.55 6.75 -27.64
CA GLU A 819 -27.98 6.76 -27.96
C GLU A 819 -28.57 5.36 -27.75
N GLN A 820 -29.86 5.29 -27.41
CA GLN A 820 -30.56 4.01 -27.24
C GLN A 820 -30.60 3.20 -28.54
N ASN A 821 -30.97 3.85 -29.65
CA ASN A 821 -31.13 3.24 -30.97
C ASN A 821 -30.34 4.05 -32.03
N PRO A 822 -28.99 3.97 -32.04
CA PRO A 822 -28.17 4.80 -32.91
C PRO A 822 -28.20 4.34 -34.38
N THR A 823 -27.69 5.21 -35.26
CA THR A 823 -27.27 4.82 -36.61
C THR A 823 -25.75 4.86 -36.70
N HIS A 824 -25.15 3.95 -37.48
CA HIS A 824 -23.69 3.93 -37.71
C HIS A 824 -23.35 3.61 -39.17
N VAL A 825 -22.25 4.18 -39.67
CA VAL A 825 -21.79 4.04 -41.07
C VAL A 825 -20.41 3.39 -41.06
N TYR A 826 -20.28 2.26 -41.76
CA TYR A 826 -18.99 1.60 -41.94
C TYR A 826 -18.34 2.01 -43.26
N ILE A 827 -17.08 2.45 -43.18
CA ILE A 827 -16.31 2.95 -44.33
C ILE A 827 -15.52 1.86 -45.08
N LYS A 828 -15.53 0.62 -44.58
CA LYS A 828 -14.86 -0.53 -45.19
C LYS A 828 -15.76 -1.76 -45.14
N GLU A 829 -15.66 -2.61 -46.16
CA GLU A 829 -16.31 -3.91 -46.18
C GLU A 829 -15.65 -4.85 -45.16
N GLY A 830 -16.44 -5.75 -44.57
CA GLY A 830 -15.94 -6.66 -43.54
C GLY A 830 -17.02 -7.10 -42.55
N THR A 831 -16.59 -7.95 -41.62
CA THR A 831 -17.42 -8.43 -40.51
C THR A 831 -16.97 -7.77 -39.21
N TYR A 832 -17.89 -7.09 -38.55
CA TYR A 832 -17.66 -6.41 -37.27
C TYR A 832 -18.50 -7.06 -36.16
N THR A 833 -18.08 -6.88 -34.91
CA THR A 833 -18.85 -7.30 -33.73
C THR A 833 -19.34 -6.05 -33.01
N ALA A 834 -20.64 -5.78 -33.10
CA ALA A 834 -21.29 -4.74 -32.33
C ALA A 834 -21.57 -5.25 -30.91
N LYS A 835 -21.31 -4.42 -29.90
CA LYS A 835 -21.57 -4.70 -28.49
C LYS A 835 -22.43 -3.59 -27.90
N LEU A 836 -23.54 -3.97 -27.29
CA LEU A 836 -24.40 -3.09 -26.51
C LEU A 836 -24.15 -3.36 -25.03
N THR A 837 -23.91 -2.31 -24.25
CA THR A 837 -23.92 -2.33 -22.79
C THR A 837 -25.07 -1.47 -22.30
N VAL A 838 -25.92 -2.00 -21.43
CA VAL A 838 -27.01 -1.25 -20.78
C VAL A 838 -26.74 -1.15 -19.28
N THR A 839 -27.05 -0.01 -18.68
CA THR A 839 -26.90 0.27 -17.24
C THR A 839 -28.24 0.68 -16.66
N ASP A 840 -28.62 0.12 -15.51
CA ASP A 840 -29.85 0.48 -14.80
C ASP A 840 -29.69 1.65 -13.80
N ASP A 841 -30.81 2.10 -13.24
CA ASP A 841 -30.89 3.19 -12.26
C ASP A 841 -30.29 2.88 -10.89
N LYS A 842 -29.84 1.64 -10.68
CA LYS A 842 -29.17 1.16 -9.47
C LYS A 842 -27.70 0.76 -9.73
N GLY A 843 -27.20 0.98 -10.95
CA GLY A 843 -25.81 0.87 -11.36
C GLY A 843 -25.35 -0.51 -11.87
N ALA A 844 -26.21 -1.53 -11.98
CA ALA A 844 -25.79 -2.79 -12.59
C ALA A 844 -25.84 -2.68 -14.13
N THR A 845 -25.04 -3.53 -14.77
CA THR A 845 -24.86 -3.52 -16.21
C THR A 845 -24.97 -4.91 -16.80
N ASN A 846 -25.37 -4.98 -18.06
CA ASN A 846 -25.33 -6.20 -18.85
C ASN A 846 -24.96 -5.88 -20.30
N THR A 847 -24.43 -6.88 -21.00
CA THR A 847 -23.93 -6.73 -22.36
C THR A 847 -24.51 -7.78 -23.30
N ALA A 848 -24.82 -7.37 -24.52
CA ALA A 848 -25.15 -8.27 -25.62
C ALA A 848 -24.26 -7.95 -26.84
N THR A 849 -24.00 -8.96 -27.69
CA THR A 849 -23.17 -8.81 -28.89
C THR A 849 -23.88 -9.35 -30.12
N ALA A 850 -23.62 -8.74 -31.28
CA ALA A 850 -24.17 -9.15 -32.57
C ALA A 850 -23.16 -8.92 -33.69
N THR A 851 -23.19 -9.81 -34.69
CA THR A 851 -22.39 -9.68 -35.89
C THR A 851 -22.99 -8.62 -36.84
N VAL A 852 -22.14 -7.81 -37.46
CA VAL A 852 -22.48 -6.84 -38.50
C VAL A 852 -21.72 -7.18 -39.78
N THR A 853 -22.42 -7.39 -40.89
CA THR A 853 -21.80 -7.71 -42.20
C THR A 853 -21.92 -6.54 -43.16
N VAL A 854 -20.79 -5.98 -43.60
CA VAL A 854 -20.73 -4.82 -44.51
C VAL A 854 -20.19 -5.24 -45.86
N GLN A 855 -20.94 -5.00 -46.93
CA GLN A 855 -20.62 -5.43 -48.29
C GLN A 855 -20.29 -4.26 -49.23
N LYS A 856 -19.59 -4.56 -50.33
CA LYS A 856 -19.38 -3.62 -51.43
C LYS A 856 -20.67 -3.45 -52.24
N LYS A 857 -20.97 -2.23 -52.67
CA LYS A 857 -22.10 -1.94 -53.56
C LYS A 857 -21.80 -2.45 -54.99
N GLU A 858 -22.65 -3.34 -55.53
CA GLU A 858 -22.56 -3.82 -56.92
C GLU A 858 -23.08 -2.75 -57.92
N ASP A 859 -22.39 -2.57 -59.05
CA ASP A 859 -22.78 -1.67 -60.14
C ASP A 859 -23.50 -2.45 -61.26
N ASN A 860 -24.81 -2.28 -61.38
CA ASN A 860 -25.66 -2.98 -62.33
C ASN A 860 -25.84 -2.23 -63.67
N SER A 861 -25.04 -1.19 -63.97
CA SER A 861 -25.23 -0.33 -65.15
C SER A 861 -24.55 -0.83 -66.44
N VAL A 862 -23.83 -1.96 -66.37
CA VAL A 862 -23.13 -2.61 -67.48
C VAL A 862 -23.47 -4.11 -67.50
N GLU A 863 -23.51 -4.72 -68.68
CA GLU A 863 -23.69 -6.16 -68.83
C GLU A 863 -22.58 -6.98 -68.15
N LYS A 864 -22.83 -8.27 -67.97
CA LYS A 864 -21.89 -9.21 -67.35
C LYS A 864 -21.85 -10.50 -68.16
N GLU A 865 -20.75 -10.70 -68.87
CA GLU A 865 -20.53 -11.92 -69.64
C GLU A 865 -20.16 -13.15 -68.78
N PRO A 866 -20.51 -14.38 -69.23
CA PRO A 866 -21.29 -14.69 -70.43
C PRO A 866 -22.80 -14.55 -70.19
N ASN A 867 -23.55 -13.91 -71.08
CA ASN A 867 -25.02 -13.77 -70.97
C ASN A 867 -25.81 -14.34 -72.16
N ASN A 868 -25.20 -15.23 -72.93
CA ASN A 868 -25.68 -15.68 -74.24
C ASN A 868 -26.76 -16.79 -74.20
N SER A 869 -27.46 -16.95 -73.07
CA SER A 869 -28.53 -17.94 -72.91
C SER A 869 -29.58 -17.50 -71.89
N PHE A 870 -30.76 -18.11 -71.91
CA PHE A 870 -31.79 -17.90 -70.88
C PHE A 870 -31.27 -18.15 -69.45
N GLN A 871 -30.38 -19.12 -69.27
CA GLN A 871 -29.83 -19.49 -67.96
C GLN A 871 -28.80 -18.49 -67.45
N THR A 872 -28.12 -17.79 -68.36
CA THR A 872 -27.05 -16.84 -68.03
C THR A 872 -27.47 -15.38 -68.20
N ALA A 873 -28.75 -15.14 -68.45
CA ALA A 873 -29.29 -13.82 -68.74
C ALA A 873 -28.97 -12.79 -67.64
N ASN A 874 -28.53 -11.60 -68.05
CA ASN A 874 -28.37 -10.45 -67.17
C ASN A 874 -29.73 -10.00 -66.62
N LYS A 875 -29.85 -9.72 -65.33
CA LYS A 875 -31.08 -9.15 -64.78
C LYS A 875 -31.20 -7.69 -65.19
N LEU A 876 -32.31 -7.32 -65.83
CA LEU A 876 -32.61 -5.97 -66.24
C LEU A 876 -33.77 -5.40 -65.41
N GLN A 877 -33.51 -4.32 -64.68
CA GLN A 877 -34.54 -3.62 -63.92
C GLN A 877 -35.31 -2.64 -64.82
N LEU A 878 -36.62 -2.51 -64.58
CA LEU A 878 -37.44 -1.56 -65.32
C LEU A 878 -36.97 -0.12 -65.07
N ASN A 879 -36.98 0.70 -66.12
CA ASN A 879 -36.48 2.09 -66.17
C ASN A 879 -34.97 2.26 -65.94
N GLN A 880 -34.21 1.17 -66.02
CA GLN A 880 -32.75 1.22 -66.00
C GLN A 880 -32.20 1.16 -67.44
N VAL A 881 -31.22 2.01 -67.74
CA VAL A 881 -30.40 1.90 -68.95
C VAL A 881 -29.20 1.02 -68.63
N LEU A 882 -29.07 -0.11 -69.32
CA LEU A 882 -27.92 -1.02 -69.24
C LEU A 882 -27.10 -0.90 -70.53
N ARG A 883 -25.78 -0.80 -70.39
CA ARG A 883 -24.82 -0.77 -71.52
C ARG A 883 -24.30 -2.17 -71.82
N ALA A 884 -24.30 -2.52 -73.10
CA ALA A 884 -23.99 -3.84 -73.61
C ALA A 884 -23.24 -3.77 -74.95
N SER A 885 -22.67 -4.89 -75.41
CA SER A 885 -21.83 -4.96 -76.61
C SER A 885 -21.93 -6.31 -77.31
N LEU A 886 -22.09 -6.27 -78.64
CA LEU A 886 -22.04 -7.47 -79.49
C LEU A 886 -20.80 -7.41 -80.39
N GLY A 887 -20.18 -8.56 -80.65
CA GLY A 887 -19.02 -8.74 -81.53
C GLY A 887 -17.90 -9.54 -80.87
N ASN A 888 -16.79 -9.73 -81.58
CA ASN A 888 -15.60 -10.47 -81.08
C ASN A 888 -15.88 -11.91 -80.58
N GLY A 889 -16.85 -12.60 -81.19
CA GLY A 889 -17.26 -13.96 -80.79
C GLY A 889 -18.49 -13.98 -79.90
N ASP A 890 -18.91 -12.82 -79.39
CA ASP A 890 -20.20 -12.60 -78.78
C ASP A 890 -21.23 -12.19 -79.83
N THR A 891 -22.29 -12.96 -79.99
CA THR A 891 -23.32 -12.69 -81.01
C THR A 891 -24.72 -12.60 -80.43
N SER A 892 -24.86 -12.71 -79.10
CA SER A 892 -26.16 -12.91 -78.47
C SER A 892 -26.11 -12.58 -76.99
N ASP A 893 -27.04 -11.73 -76.56
CA ASP A 893 -27.20 -11.34 -75.16
C ASP A 893 -28.63 -11.56 -74.71
N PHE A 894 -28.81 -12.11 -73.50
CA PHE A 894 -30.12 -12.30 -72.89
C PHE A 894 -30.27 -11.43 -71.65
N PHE A 895 -31.42 -10.79 -71.53
CA PHE A 895 -31.81 -10.01 -70.35
C PHE A 895 -33.08 -10.57 -69.73
N GLU A 896 -33.02 -10.92 -68.44
CA GLU A 896 -34.16 -11.34 -67.64
C GLU A 896 -34.91 -10.12 -67.10
N ILE A 897 -36.22 -10.07 -67.35
CA ILE A 897 -37.14 -9.04 -66.87
C ILE A 897 -38.23 -9.73 -66.05
N ASN A 898 -38.35 -9.36 -64.77
CA ASN A 898 -39.43 -9.85 -63.91
C ASN A 898 -40.58 -8.84 -63.88
N VAL A 899 -41.77 -9.28 -64.28
CA VAL A 899 -42.99 -8.47 -64.27
C VAL A 899 -43.87 -8.94 -63.12
N GLU A 900 -44.11 -8.08 -62.12
CA GLU A 900 -44.94 -8.43 -60.96
C GLU A 900 -46.45 -8.22 -61.22
N THR A 901 -46.80 -7.26 -62.07
CA THR A 901 -48.18 -6.86 -62.38
C THR A 901 -48.33 -6.66 -63.87
N ALA A 902 -49.50 -7.04 -64.42
CA ALA A 902 -49.76 -6.92 -65.85
C ALA A 902 -49.58 -5.47 -66.33
N LYS A 903 -48.71 -5.25 -67.32
CA LYS A 903 -48.36 -3.92 -67.84
C LYS A 903 -47.89 -3.99 -69.28
N ASN A 904 -48.01 -2.88 -69.99
CA ASN A 904 -47.38 -2.75 -71.31
C ASN A 904 -45.92 -2.38 -71.14
N LEU A 905 -45.00 -3.29 -71.46
CA LEU A 905 -43.56 -3.00 -71.47
C LEU A 905 -43.22 -2.21 -72.74
N GLN A 906 -42.42 -1.16 -72.60
CA GLN A 906 -41.79 -0.48 -73.73
C GLN A 906 -40.30 -0.83 -73.75
N ILE A 907 -39.88 -1.56 -74.79
CA ILE A 907 -38.50 -2.03 -74.94
C ILE A 907 -37.80 -1.14 -75.95
N ASN A 908 -36.72 -0.50 -75.51
CA ASN A 908 -35.89 0.36 -76.34
C ASN A 908 -34.46 -0.16 -76.32
N VAL A 909 -33.98 -0.58 -77.48
CA VAL A 909 -32.57 -0.92 -77.70
C VAL A 909 -31.97 0.12 -78.65
N THR A 910 -30.98 0.87 -78.20
CA THR A 910 -30.28 1.86 -79.05
C THR A 910 -28.98 1.26 -79.53
N ASN A 911 -28.89 1.01 -80.84
CA ASN A 911 -27.71 0.50 -81.51
C ASN A 911 -26.76 1.66 -81.80
N GLU A 912 -25.74 1.85 -80.96
CA GLU A 912 -24.88 3.03 -81.01
C GLU A 912 -23.97 3.04 -82.23
N ASN A 913 -23.63 1.84 -82.74
CA ASN A 913 -22.70 1.66 -83.85
C ASN A 913 -23.36 1.23 -85.17
N ASN A 914 -24.69 1.14 -85.22
CA ASN A 914 -25.47 0.70 -86.39
C ASN A 914 -25.05 -0.67 -86.96
N ILE A 915 -24.70 -1.63 -86.09
CA ILE A 915 -24.40 -3.01 -86.51
C ILE A 915 -25.69 -3.77 -86.88
N GLY A 916 -25.62 -4.84 -87.68
CA GLY A 916 -26.82 -5.62 -87.99
C GLY A 916 -27.23 -6.51 -86.82
N MET A 917 -28.05 -5.94 -85.93
CA MET A 917 -28.60 -6.59 -84.75
C MET A 917 -30.12 -6.41 -84.69
N ASN A 918 -30.80 -7.32 -84.01
CA ASN A 918 -32.23 -7.26 -83.73
C ASN A 918 -32.52 -7.79 -82.32
N TRP A 919 -33.74 -7.68 -81.84
CA TRP A 919 -34.15 -8.33 -80.60
C TRP A 919 -35.54 -8.97 -80.70
N VAL A 920 -35.73 -10.01 -79.90
CA VAL A 920 -37.02 -10.67 -79.67
C VAL A 920 -37.26 -10.83 -78.17
N LEU A 921 -38.52 -10.86 -77.76
CA LEU A 921 -38.91 -11.08 -76.36
C LEU A 921 -39.56 -12.46 -76.24
N TYR A 922 -39.12 -13.25 -75.27
CA TYR A 922 -39.74 -14.52 -74.89
C TYR A 922 -40.49 -14.38 -73.56
N SER A 923 -41.54 -15.17 -73.39
CA SER A 923 -42.14 -15.45 -72.09
C SER A 923 -41.55 -16.74 -71.54
N GLU A 924 -41.25 -16.82 -70.24
CA GLU A 924 -40.78 -18.07 -69.61
C GLU A 924 -41.77 -19.23 -69.81
N ALA A 925 -43.05 -18.93 -70.01
CA ALA A 925 -44.08 -19.93 -70.30
C ALA A 925 -43.94 -20.60 -71.69
N ASP A 926 -43.27 -19.95 -72.64
CA ASP A 926 -42.99 -20.50 -73.98
C ASP A 926 -41.68 -19.91 -74.53
N LEU A 927 -40.56 -20.58 -74.25
CA LEU A 927 -39.23 -20.17 -74.74
C LEU A 927 -38.97 -20.56 -76.20
N ASN A 928 -39.87 -21.32 -76.84
CA ASN A 928 -39.70 -21.72 -78.24
C ASN A 928 -40.27 -20.67 -79.21
N ASN A 929 -41.22 -19.84 -78.76
CA ASN A 929 -41.84 -18.80 -79.57
C ASN A 929 -41.70 -17.44 -78.89
N TYR A 930 -41.21 -16.44 -79.63
CA TYR A 930 -41.18 -15.07 -79.12
C TYR A 930 -42.58 -14.46 -79.12
N VAL A 931 -42.86 -13.60 -78.15
CA VAL A 931 -44.15 -12.92 -77.98
C VAL A 931 -44.20 -11.56 -78.69
N THR A 932 -43.05 -10.93 -78.90
CA THR A 932 -42.90 -9.72 -79.72
C THR A 932 -41.46 -9.61 -80.25
N TYR A 933 -41.25 -8.73 -81.22
CA TYR A 933 -39.96 -8.48 -81.86
C TYR A 933 -39.79 -6.99 -82.14
N ALA A 934 -38.54 -6.56 -82.36
CA ALA A 934 -38.27 -5.14 -82.59
C ALA A 934 -38.76 -4.64 -83.95
N GLN A 935 -39.18 -3.37 -83.97
CA GLN A 935 -39.31 -2.55 -85.17
C GLN A 935 -38.17 -1.53 -85.21
N GLN A 936 -37.53 -1.40 -86.37
CA GLN A 936 -36.42 -0.47 -86.54
C GLN A 936 -36.94 0.96 -86.77
N GLN A 937 -36.43 1.92 -85.99
CA GLN A 937 -36.66 3.34 -86.11
C GLN A 937 -35.31 4.07 -86.05
N GLY A 938 -34.68 4.28 -87.21
CA GLY A 938 -33.32 4.82 -87.29
C GLY A 938 -32.30 3.86 -86.66
N ASN A 939 -31.54 4.36 -85.68
CA ASN A 939 -30.57 3.57 -84.91
C ASN A 939 -31.19 2.92 -83.65
N LYS A 940 -32.51 2.99 -83.47
CA LYS A 940 -33.22 2.36 -82.36
C LYS A 940 -34.04 1.16 -82.85
N LEU A 941 -34.07 0.14 -82.02
CA LEU A 941 -34.90 -1.06 -82.14
C LEU A 941 -35.92 -1.00 -81.02
N VAL A 942 -37.17 -0.69 -81.37
CA VAL A 942 -38.22 -0.41 -80.40
C VAL A 942 -39.38 -1.39 -80.54
N GLY A 943 -40.09 -1.63 -79.45
CA GLY A 943 -41.24 -2.51 -79.45
C GLY A 943 -41.97 -2.45 -78.13
N SER A 944 -43.21 -2.92 -78.13
CA SER A 944 -44.02 -3.00 -76.92
C SER A 944 -44.78 -4.31 -76.85
N TYR A 945 -45.05 -4.76 -75.62
CA TYR A 945 -45.86 -5.94 -75.39
C TYR A 945 -46.61 -5.84 -74.08
N TYR A 946 -47.91 -6.15 -74.11
CA TYR A 946 -48.73 -6.23 -72.90
C TYR A 946 -48.42 -7.54 -72.17
N THR A 947 -47.65 -7.43 -71.10
CA THR A 947 -47.21 -8.56 -70.26
C THR A 947 -48.21 -8.84 -69.15
N TYR A 948 -48.24 -10.11 -68.73
CA TYR A 948 -48.86 -10.59 -67.48
C TYR A 948 -47.77 -10.90 -66.45
N PRO A 949 -48.11 -10.99 -65.13
CA PRO A 949 -47.15 -11.36 -64.10
C PRO A 949 -46.39 -12.63 -64.46
N GLY A 950 -45.06 -12.56 -64.38
CA GLY A 950 -44.17 -13.63 -64.82
C GLY A 950 -42.83 -13.10 -65.31
N LYS A 951 -41.98 -14.02 -65.73
CA LYS A 951 -40.64 -13.71 -66.21
C LYS A 951 -40.60 -13.68 -67.74
N TYR A 952 -39.86 -12.70 -68.27
CA TYR A 952 -39.62 -12.52 -69.70
C TYR A 952 -38.13 -12.42 -69.97
N TYR A 953 -37.74 -12.82 -71.17
CA TYR A 953 -36.36 -12.79 -71.62
C TYR A 953 -36.24 -11.98 -72.91
N LEU A 954 -35.55 -10.86 -72.84
CA LEU A 954 -35.20 -10.06 -74.01
C LEU A 954 -33.89 -10.61 -74.59
N HIS A 955 -33.97 -11.15 -75.80
CA HIS A 955 -32.83 -11.68 -76.52
C HIS A 955 -32.42 -10.70 -77.61
N VAL A 956 -31.24 -10.11 -77.46
CA VAL A 956 -30.63 -9.21 -78.43
C VAL A 956 -29.56 -10.00 -79.18
N TYR A 957 -29.63 -10.05 -80.51
CA TYR A 957 -28.75 -10.89 -81.31
C TYR A 957 -28.29 -10.21 -82.58
N GLN A 958 -27.12 -10.65 -83.05
CA GLN A 958 -26.51 -10.17 -84.29
C GLN A 958 -26.94 -11.03 -85.49
N TYR A 959 -27.42 -10.40 -86.57
CA TYR A 959 -27.76 -11.08 -87.84
C TYR A 959 -26.80 -10.73 -89.00
N SER A 960 -25.98 -9.68 -88.87
CA SER A 960 -24.91 -9.39 -89.83
C SER A 960 -23.64 -8.91 -89.12
N GLY A 961 -22.47 -9.32 -89.62
CA GLY A 961 -21.17 -9.10 -88.97
C GLY A 961 -20.83 -7.64 -88.65
N GLY A 962 -20.05 -7.44 -87.58
CA GLY A 962 -19.62 -6.15 -87.01
C GLY A 962 -19.35 -6.26 -85.50
N THR A 963 -18.71 -5.27 -84.88
CA THR A 963 -18.59 -5.15 -83.41
C THR A 963 -19.14 -3.79 -83.01
N GLY A 964 -20.02 -3.74 -82.02
CA GLY A 964 -20.70 -2.51 -81.63
C GLY A 964 -21.36 -2.56 -80.27
N ASN A 965 -21.40 -1.41 -79.62
CA ASN A 965 -22.09 -1.20 -78.36
C ASN A 965 -23.56 -0.85 -78.60
N TYR A 966 -24.38 -1.17 -77.62
CA TYR A 966 -25.76 -0.76 -77.57
C TYR A 966 -26.20 -0.52 -76.12
N THR A 967 -27.35 0.14 -75.99
CA THR A 967 -28.01 0.28 -74.70
C THR A 967 -29.38 -0.36 -74.73
N VAL A 968 -29.79 -0.95 -73.62
CA VAL A 968 -31.12 -1.52 -73.42
C VAL A 968 -31.82 -0.80 -72.27
N GLU A 969 -33.06 -0.38 -72.51
CA GLU A 969 -33.94 0.22 -71.51
C GLU A 969 -35.35 -0.35 -71.69
N VAL A 970 -35.92 -0.91 -70.63
CA VAL A 970 -37.29 -1.42 -70.61
C VAL A 970 -38.10 -0.62 -69.61
N LYS A 971 -39.19 0.01 -70.04
CA LYS A 971 -40.08 0.82 -69.20
C LYS A 971 -41.37 0.10 -68.87
#